data_AF-D7G7V9-F1
#
_entry.id   AF-D7G7V9-F1
#
_cell.length_a   1.000
_cell.length_b   1.000
_cell.length_c   1.000
_cell.angle_alpha   90.00
_cell.angle_beta   90.00
_cell.angle_gamma   90.00
#
_symmetry.space_group_name_H-M   'P 1'
#
loop_
_entity.id
_entity.type
_entity.pdbx_description
1 polymer ?
#
loop_
_entity_poly.entity_id
_entity_poly.type
_entity_poly.pdbx_seq_one_letter_code
_entity_poly.pdbx_strand_id
1 'polypeptide(L)'
;MEKIGLARCGLYRRTPSGRRFRFGRSLVWVAFAGLTRAFVHTSVPLLLRPRSDPGCFARVSSHSGDENFASLEGRWPWVCERPGRCADLPAEEVFTGFDGLFDDDTDQDASGTSESYSKVSREVRNACYAFVSLDSAPDPKVVILSKTAAALTGIPLEFVGATRRENQGAEGAFPPCQLKQVALALTGTVGLEGAQPFSSSYGGHQFGNWAGQLGDGRVATLGEILSDGQSEIGRVAGKEHVAGKNLGGLVEIQLKGIGQTPFSRGGDGKAVLGACLREFLFSEAFLGLGLPAAVAVSVCSSGESATIRDSDPKNGGTFKRARGAVLCRTAPSFLRFGSFELPARRGDVTLVRKLADYCLRHLSPHFESSLLAHATGSGDERTREFLTSGKDLGIGRNEEDGQAQGNGKESNQEMGARNDYVELLVAIVQATARMVAGWQAMGFCHGVLNTDNFTLLGLGLDFGPCSFMEAYDPTWSPNEGDSALRYAFRNQPDVSAWNCERLAEAFSPIVGVSGVAEANAAFSPAFDAAYTVHLQKKLGLSGMDLGSGWIHPRRSGDAPAGEMQEKLPPDAQFVLSFFDLMAACRTDFTETWRALLDVPALSVARKARRNLTTEHLEATGVEDDICNDDEETLRPLSSVLNAAGASSTARKQWATWIRDYSSRIDSQGIGNGHPEGGEEGRKERLAIMRSSNPVFVLRKKSLEQALKAAETGDLTLVHQLEERLSRTYTGDRNEEGVTRQPPEAARVSA
;
A
#
# COMPACT_ATOMS: atom_id res chain seq x y z
N MET A 1 -30.97 -21.83 48.73
CA MET A 1 -32.09 -21.49 49.64
C MET A 1 -33.17 -20.86 48.78
N GLU A 2 -34.16 -21.67 48.38
CA GLU A 2 -35.58 -21.55 48.77
C GLU A 2 -36.31 -20.36 48.09
N LYS A 3 -37.49 -20.43 47.46
CA LYS A 3 -38.50 -21.48 47.20
C LYS A 3 -39.65 -20.82 46.37
N ILE A 4 -40.28 -21.59 45.47
CA ILE A 4 -41.75 -21.69 45.20
C ILE A 4 -42.46 -20.48 44.52
N GLY A 5 -43.37 -20.62 43.54
CA GLY A 5 -44.10 -21.81 43.08
C GLY A 5 -45.05 -21.58 41.88
N LEU A 6 -45.59 -22.71 41.42
CA LEU A 6 -46.57 -22.91 40.35
C LEU A 6 -48.00 -22.40 40.69
N ALA A 7 -48.76 -22.03 39.66
CA ALA A 7 -50.20 -22.33 39.60
C ALA A 7 -50.69 -22.49 38.14
N ARG A 8 -51.26 -23.68 37.88
CA ARG A 8 -52.08 -24.03 36.71
C ARG A 8 -53.51 -23.50 36.89
N CYS A 9 -54.17 -23.14 35.79
CA CYS A 9 -55.60 -23.34 35.61
C CYS A 9 -55.88 -23.73 34.16
N GLY A 10 -56.56 -24.87 33.97
CA GLY A 10 -57.10 -25.31 32.69
C GLY A 10 -58.61 -25.22 32.69
N LEU A 11 -59.22 -25.20 31.51
CA LEU A 11 -60.62 -25.56 31.29
C LEU A 11 -60.82 -26.05 29.84
N TYR A 12 -61.46 -27.21 29.75
CA TYR A 12 -61.87 -27.99 28.58
C TYR A 12 -63.16 -27.42 27.93
N ARG A 13 -63.32 -27.53 26.59
CA ARG A 13 -64.33 -28.42 25.93
C ARG A 13 -64.49 -28.23 24.40
N ARG A 14 -64.44 -29.40 23.73
CA ARG A 14 -65.26 -29.95 22.61
C ARG A 14 -65.27 -29.30 21.21
N THR A 15 -64.92 -30.16 20.24
CA THR A 15 -65.16 -30.14 18.78
C THR A 15 -66.64 -30.49 18.45
N PRO A 16 -67.17 -30.37 17.20
CA PRO A 16 -66.85 -31.30 16.09
C PRO A 16 -66.99 -30.76 14.65
N SER A 17 -66.65 -31.66 13.70
CA SER A 17 -66.77 -31.60 12.24
C SER A 17 -65.60 -30.89 11.52
N GLY A 18 -64.80 -31.51 10.66
CA GLY A 18 -64.89 -32.80 10.01
C GLY A 18 -64.97 -32.62 8.49
N ARG A 19 -63.81 -32.52 7.82
CA ARG A 19 -63.50 -33.15 6.53
C ARG A 19 -62.11 -32.70 6.03
N ARG A 20 -61.25 -33.68 5.80
CA ARG A 20 -60.07 -33.60 4.91
C ARG A 20 -60.58 -33.74 3.46
N PHE A 21 -59.94 -33.10 2.48
CA PHE A 21 -59.41 -33.79 1.28
C PHE A 21 -58.48 -32.88 0.46
N ARG A 22 -57.41 -33.49 -0.05
CA ARG A 22 -56.40 -32.98 -1.00
C ARG A 22 -56.92 -33.04 -2.45
N PHE A 23 -56.33 -32.20 -3.30
CA PHE A 23 -56.00 -32.29 -4.75
C PHE A 23 -56.11 -30.86 -5.32
N GLY A 24 -55.20 -30.26 -6.07
CA GLY A 24 -54.20 -30.79 -6.99
C GLY A 24 -54.54 -30.29 -8.41
N ARG A 25 -53.64 -29.47 -9.00
CA ARG A 25 -53.52 -28.99 -10.40
C ARG A 25 -54.07 -27.59 -10.77
N SER A 26 -53.10 -26.69 -10.98
CA SER A 26 -52.79 -25.93 -12.20
C SER A 26 -53.93 -25.36 -13.07
N LEU A 27 -54.00 -24.02 -13.23
CA LEU A 27 -53.67 -23.27 -14.47
C LEU A 27 -53.98 -21.75 -14.35
N VAL A 28 -52.98 -20.94 -14.72
CA VAL A 28 -53.02 -19.68 -15.52
C VAL A 28 -53.68 -18.38 -14.98
N TRP A 29 -52.78 -17.42 -14.70
CA TRP A 29 -52.76 -15.95 -14.94
C TRP A 29 -54.05 -15.12 -14.95
N VAL A 30 -54.09 -14.06 -14.12
CA VAL A 30 -54.16 -12.62 -14.50
C VAL A 30 -53.73 -11.77 -13.28
N ALA A 31 -53.07 -10.65 -13.54
CA ALA A 31 -52.35 -9.80 -12.60
C ALA A 31 -53.20 -8.72 -11.87
N PHE A 32 -52.57 -8.16 -10.83
CA PHE A 32 -52.46 -6.74 -10.45
C PHE A 32 -52.93 -6.29 -9.05
N ALA A 33 -51.97 -5.66 -8.36
CA ALA A 33 -52.02 -4.63 -7.30
C ALA A 33 -52.55 -4.95 -5.90
N GLY A 34 -51.59 -5.20 -4.99
CA GLY A 34 -51.76 -5.08 -3.54
C GLY A 34 -51.35 -3.70 -3.01
N LEU A 35 -52.21 -3.13 -2.16
CA LEU A 35 -51.89 -2.09 -1.19
C LEU A 35 -50.88 -2.61 -0.16
N THR A 36 -49.96 -1.76 0.30
CA THR A 36 -49.88 -1.31 1.71
C THR A 36 -48.61 -0.49 1.95
N ARG A 37 -48.75 0.73 2.45
CA ARG A 37 -47.65 1.52 3.02
C ARG A 37 -48.22 2.35 4.17
N ALA A 38 -47.84 2.02 5.40
CA ALA A 38 -48.02 2.90 6.55
C ALA A 38 -47.02 2.56 7.68
N PHE A 39 -46.44 3.64 8.23
CA PHE A 39 -45.70 3.77 9.50
C PHE A 39 -44.29 3.20 9.61
N VAL A 40 -43.29 4.08 9.77
CA VAL A 40 -42.64 4.37 11.08
C VAL A 40 -42.08 5.81 11.05
N HIS A 41 -42.26 6.50 12.17
CA HIS A 41 -41.84 7.87 12.46
C HIS A 41 -40.51 7.87 13.26
N THR A 42 -39.67 8.87 12.95
CA THR A 42 -38.70 9.58 13.83
C THR A 42 -37.47 8.88 14.41
N SER A 43 -36.29 9.30 13.95
CA SER A 43 -35.23 9.92 14.76
C SER A 43 -34.31 10.76 13.85
N VAL A 44 -34.09 12.02 14.23
CA VAL A 44 -33.33 13.06 13.50
C VAL A 44 -31.88 13.09 13.99
N PRO A 45 -30.91 13.39 13.09
CA PRO A 45 -29.83 14.30 13.46
C PRO A 45 -29.72 15.51 12.50
N LEU A 46 -29.35 16.65 13.09
CA LEU A 46 -29.13 17.94 12.45
C LEU A 46 -28.19 17.85 11.24
N LEU A 47 -28.69 18.26 10.07
CA LEU A 47 -27.88 18.74 8.95
C LEU A 47 -28.08 20.26 8.86
N LEU A 48 -27.00 21.00 9.11
CA LEU A 48 -26.92 22.41 8.75
C LEU A 48 -27.04 22.53 7.22
N ARG A 49 -28.05 23.28 6.80
CA ARG A 49 -28.35 23.57 5.38
C ARG A 49 -27.25 24.41 4.72
N PRO A 50 -27.12 24.30 3.38
CA PRO A 50 -26.15 25.05 2.59
C PRO A 50 -26.57 26.52 2.48
N ARG A 51 -25.59 27.44 2.51
CA ARG A 51 -25.79 28.78 1.94
C ARG A 51 -25.74 28.64 0.42
N SER A 52 -26.91 28.71 -0.18
CA SER A 52 -27.14 28.97 -1.59
C SER A 52 -26.62 30.37 -1.96
N ASP A 53 -25.70 30.43 -2.91
CA ASP A 53 -25.54 31.60 -3.78
C ASP A 53 -25.71 31.11 -5.23
N PRO A 54 -26.88 31.30 -5.86
CA PRO A 54 -27.15 30.87 -7.22
C PRO A 54 -26.67 31.95 -8.19
N GLY A 55 -25.38 31.93 -8.53
CA GLY A 55 -24.82 33.02 -9.32
C GLY A 55 -23.39 32.86 -9.81
N CYS A 56 -22.99 31.68 -10.29
CA CYS A 56 -21.81 31.50 -11.14
C CYS A 56 -21.92 30.20 -11.94
N PHE A 57 -22.86 30.15 -12.90
CA PHE A 57 -22.84 29.12 -13.95
C PHE A 57 -21.80 29.54 -15.00
N ALA A 58 -20.57 29.09 -14.86
CA ALA A 58 -19.56 29.19 -15.91
C ALA A 58 -19.63 27.93 -16.79
N ARG A 59 -19.97 28.15 -18.06
CA ARG A 59 -19.99 27.17 -19.15
C ARG A 59 -18.71 26.33 -19.17
N VAL A 60 -18.86 25.03 -19.43
CA VAL A 60 -17.80 24.23 -20.07
C VAL A 60 -17.47 24.92 -21.39
N SER A 61 -16.39 25.68 -21.43
CA SER A 61 -15.92 26.34 -22.66
C SER A 61 -15.20 25.31 -23.53
N SER A 62 -15.95 24.48 -24.25
CA SER A 62 -15.41 23.74 -25.38
C SER A 62 -15.29 24.68 -26.58
N HIS A 63 -14.06 24.91 -27.06
CA HIS A 63 -13.82 25.42 -28.42
C HIS A 63 -14.07 24.31 -29.47
N SER A 64 -15.20 23.61 -29.34
CA SER A 64 -15.74 22.69 -30.34
C SER A 64 -17.25 22.59 -30.13
N GLY A 65 -18.00 23.03 -31.15
CA GLY A 65 -19.45 23.25 -31.10
C GLY A 65 -20.30 22.00 -31.21
N ASP A 66 -20.18 21.08 -30.24
CA ASP A 66 -21.15 19.97 -30.10
C ASP A 66 -22.15 20.31 -28.98
N GLU A 67 -23.39 20.68 -29.32
CA GLU A 67 -24.42 21.13 -28.36
C GLU A 67 -25.06 20.03 -27.47
N ASN A 68 -24.46 18.85 -27.35
CA ASN A 68 -25.04 17.71 -26.61
C ASN A 68 -24.55 17.53 -25.16
N PHE A 69 -23.87 18.52 -24.56
CA PHE A 69 -23.21 18.38 -23.24
C PHE A 69 -24.08 18.64 -22.00
N ALA A 70 -25.31 19.16 -22.16
CA ALA A 70 -26.10 19.67 -21.03
C ALA A 70 -26.73 18.61 -20.11
N SER A 71 -26.66 17.31 -20.41
CA SER A 71 -27.43 16.28 -19.67
C SER A 71 -26.67 15.59 -18.52
N LEU A 72 -25.50 16.09 -18.11
CA LEU A 72 -24.62 15.43 -17.13
C LEU A 72 -24.46 16.18 -15.79
N GLU A 73 -25.23 17.26 -15.59
CA GLU A 73 -25.22 18.12 -14.40
C GLU A 73 -25.62 17.44 -13.07
N GLY A 74 -25.46 16.12 -12.90
CA GLY A 74 -25.82 15.46 -11.66
C GLY A 74 -25.26 14.07 -11.39
N ARG A 75 -24.19 13.62 -12.07
CA ARG A 75 -23.66 12.25 -11.85
C ARG A 75 -22.15 12.10 -11.75
N TRP A 76 -21.36 13.17 -11.88
CA TRP A 76 -19.91 13.09 -11.64
C TRP A 76 -19.59 13.62 -10.23
N PRO A 77 -19.08 12.77 -9.31
CA PRO A 77 -18.90 13.15 -7.91
C PRO A 77 -17.58 13.87 -7.64
N TRP A 78 -16.65 13.91 -8.60
CA TRP A 78 -15.37 14.58 -8.42
C TRP A 78 -15.48 16.06 -8.74
N VAL A 79 -15.92 16.82 -7.73
CA VAL A 79 -15.58 18.23 -7.60
C VAL A 79 -14.34 18.29 -6.71
N CYS A 80 -13.32 19.03 -7.15
CA CYS A 80 -12.15 19.26 -6.32
C CYS A 80 -12.59 20.12 -5.12
N GLU A 81 -12.63 19.51 -3.92
CA GLU A 81 -13.11 20.19 -2.71
C GLU A 81 -12.18 21.32 -2.28
N ARG A 82 -10.88 21.19 -2.59
CA ARG A 82 -9.85 22.20 -2.33
C ARG A 82 -8.80 22.20 -3.44
N PRO A 83 -8.39 23.37 -3.95
CA PRO A 83 -7.09 23.49 -4.61
C PRO A 83 -6.05 22.84 -3.68
N GLY A 84 -5.27 21.87 -4.17
CA GLY A 84 -4.58 20.90 -3.30
C GLY A 84 -3.81 21.57 -2.17
N ARG A 85 -3.79 21.02 -0.95
CA ARG A 85 -3.25 21.66 0.27
C ARG A 85 -1.80 22.13 0.13
N CYS A 86 -1.02 21.50 -0.75
CA CYS A 86 0.32 21.99 -1.11
C CYS A 86 0.30 23.40 -1.71
N ALA A 87 -0.83 23.90 -2.23
CA ALA A 87 -1.02 25.29 -2.67
C ALA A 87 -0.74 26.31 -1.54
N ASP A 88 -0.89 25.90 -0.27
CA ASP A 88 -0.55 26.73 0.89
C ASP A 88 0.97 26.81 1.16
N LEU A 89 1.77 25.93 0.54
CA LEU A 89 3.23 26.06 0.52
C LEU A 89 3.64 27.08 -0.55
N PRO A 90 4.81 27.73 -0.42
CA PRO A 90 5.26 28.72 -1.41
C PRO A 90 5.36 28.09 -2.80
N ALA A 91 4.59 28.67 -3.74
CA ALA A 91 4.64 28.41 -5.18
C ALA A 91 5.79 29.15 -5.88
N GLU A 92 6.51 30.02 -5.14
CA GLU A 92 7.27 31.17 -5.63
C GLU A 92 7.95 30.90 -6.97
N GLU A 93 7.38 31.51 -8.01
CA GLU A 93 7.97 31.51 -9.34
C GLU A 93 9.37 32.14 -9.26
N VAL A 94 10.30 31.35 -9.75
CA VAL A 94 11.63 31.73 -10.21
C VAL A 94 11.54 33.04 -10.98
N PHE A 95 12.03 34.15 -10.41
CA PHE A 95 12.88 35.18 -11.04
C PHE A 95 13.04 36.39 -10.11
N THR A 96 14.23 36.60 -9.56
CA THR A 96 14.94 37.89 -9.62
C THR A 96 16.41 37.63 -9.32
N GLY A 97 17.19 37.56 -10.39
CA GLY A 97 18.64 37.44 -10.32
C GLY A 97 19.33 37.75 -11.63
N PHE A 98 18.67 38.49 -12.54
CA PHE A 98 19.31 39.32 -13.56
C PHE A 98 18.33 40.45 -13.90
N ASP A 99 18.65 41.64 -13.42
CA ASP A 99 18.16 42.87 -14.05
C ASP A 99 18.58 42.83 -15.53
N GLY A 100 17.61 43.01 -16.45
CA GLY A 100 17.89 43.59 -17.76
C GLY A 100 18.19 42.67 -18.95
N LEU A 101 17.69 41.44 -19.00
CA LEU A 101 17.60 40.66 -20.24
C LEU A 101 16.22 39.99 -20.37
N PHE A 102 15.17 40.82 -20.41
CA PHE A 102 14.00 40.50 -21.21
C PHE A 102 14.33 40.94 -22.63
N ASP A 103 14.58 39.98 -23.52
CA ASP A 103 14.29 40.18 -24.93
C ASP A 103 12.90 39.59 -25.16
N ASP A 104 11.92 40.48 -25.11
CA ASP A 104 10.54 40.28 -25.49
C ASP A 104 10.51 40.25 -27.02
N ASP A 105 10.78 39.09 -27.62
CA ASP A 105 10.43 38.87 -29.02
C ASP A 105 10.11 37.39 -29.29
N THR A 106 8.82 37.15 -29.56
CA THR A 106 8.21 35.99 -30.26
C THR A 106 7.96 34.70 -29.47
N ASP A 107 6.92 34.70 -28.63
CA ASP A 107 5.66 34.01 -28.98
C ASP A 107 4.57 34.43 -27.98
N GLN A 108 4.12 35.68 -28.11
CA GLN A 108 2.79 36.06 -27.66
C GLN A 108 1.78 35.49 -28.66
N ASP A 109 1.20 34.34 -28.34
CA ASP A 109 -0.12 34.03 -28.88
C ASP A 109 -1.06 35.18 -28.50
N ALA A 110 -1.82 35.68 -29.48
CA ALA A 110 -2.62 36.91 -29.41
C ALA A 110 -3.82 36.87 -28.41
N SER A 111 -3.76 36.02 -27.38
CA SER A 111 -4.81 35.79 -26.38
C SER A 111 -4.51 36.36 -24.99
N GLY A 112 -3.29 36.85 -24.71
CA GLY A 112 -2.99 37.59 -23.48
C GLY A 112 -3.09 36.78 -22.17
N THR A 113 -2.72 35.51 -22.18
CA THR A 113 -2.65 34.68 -20.95
C THR A 113 -1.23 34.62 -20.39
N SER A 114 -1.09 34.87 -19.08
CA SER A 114 0.19 34.91 -18.34
C SER A 114 1.01 33.62 -18.40
N GLU A 115 2.33 33.75 -18.45
CA GLU A 115 3.38 32.71 -18.55
C GLU A 115 3.51 31.74 -17.34
N SER A 116 2.43 31.43 -16.61
CA SER A 116 2.50 30.69 -15.34
C SER A 116 2.46 29.15 -15.43
N TYR A 117 2.61 28.57 -16.64
CA TYR A 117 2.45 27.13 -16.90
C TYR A 117 3.53 26.56 -17.84
N SER A 118 4.79 26.92 -17.61
CA SER A 118 5.90 26.48 -18.46
C SER A 118 6.07 24.95 -18.48
N LYS A 119 6.08 24.36 -19.67
CA LYS A 119 6.43 22.94 -19.93
C LYS A 119 7.94 22.72 -20.07
N VAL A 120 8.73 23.78 -19.93
CA VAL A 120 10.18 23.74 -20.12
C VAL A 120 10.86 23.24 -18.85
N SER A 121 11.71 22.22 -18.98
CA SER A 121 12.53 21.70 -17.88
C SER A 121 13.44 22.79 -17.31
N ARG A 122 13.39 23.01 -15.99
CA ARG A 122 14.18 24.02 -15.28
C ARG A 122 14.38 23.68 -13.82
N GLU A 123 15.36 24.33 -13.18
CA GLU A 123 15.41 24.33 -11.72
C GLU A 123 14.24 25.13 -11.13
N VAL A 124 13.67 24.62 -10.05
CA VAL A 124 12.63 25.27 -9.25
C VAL A 124 13.24 25.48 -7.86
N ARG A 125 13.49 26.74 -7.51
CA ARG A 125 14.12 27.14 -6.24
C ARG A 125 13.08 27.76 -5.31
N ASN A 126 13.32 27.67 -4.00
CA ASN A 126 12.49 28.28 -2.95
C ASN A 126 11.00 27.84 -2.96
N ALA A 127 10.68 26.76 -3.67
CA ALA A 127 9.32 26.27 -3.83
C ALA A 127 9.27 24.73 -3.78
N CYS A 128 8.15 24.21 -3.27
CA CYS A 128 7.89 22.77 -3.15
C CYS A 128 7.15 22.19 -4.36
N TYR A 129 6.68 23.03 -5.28
CA TYR A 129 5.96 22.64 -6.49
C TYR A 129 6.01 23.74 -7.53
N ALA A 130 5.51 23.44 -8.73
CA ALA A 130 5.20 24.43 -9.76
C ALA A 130 3.83 24.10 -10.36
N PHE A 131 3.02 25.12 -10.65
CA PHE A 131 1.79 24.93 -11.41
C PHE A 131 2.11 24.47 -12.84
N VAL A 132 1.28 23.58 -13.39
CA VAL A 132 1.50 22.99 -14.71
C VAL A 132 0.22 22.90 -15.53
N SER A 133 0.36 23.06 -16.84
CA SER A 133 -0.69 22.71 -17.79
C SER A 133 -0.58 21.23 -18.17
N LEU A 134 -1.71 20.55 -18.34
CA LEU A 134 -1.74 19.14 -18.75
C LEU A 134 -1.80 19.03 -20.29
N ASP A 135 -1.12 18.05 -20.86
CA ASP A 135 -1.29 17.70 -22.28
C ASP A 135 -2.67 17.05 -22.50
N SER A 136 -3.33 17.43 -23.59
CA SER A 136 -4.58 16.79 -24.00
C SER A 136 -4.29 15.39 -24.54
N ALA A 137 -4.90 14.36 -23.94
CA ALA A 137 -4.96 13.03 -24.53
C ALA A 137 -5.91 13.03 -25.75
N PRO A 138 -5.45 12.74 -26.99
CA PRO A 138 -6.25 12.91 -28.21
C PRO A 138 -7.39 11.89 -28.39
N ASP A 139 -7.22 10.65 -27.96
CA ASP A 139 -8.26 9.60 -28.02
C ASP A 139 -8.29 8.80 -26.71
N PRO A 140 -8.74 9.43 -25.61
CA PRO A 140 -8.67 8.81 -24.31
C PRO A 140 -9.74 7.72 -24.17
N LYS A 141 -9.33 6.55 -23.68
CA LYS A 141 -10.22 5.43 -23.39
C LYS A 141 -9.86 4.81 -22.05
N VAL A 142 -10.86 4.51 -21.24
CA VAL A 142 -10.66 3.84 -19.96
C VAL A 142 -10.22 2.40 -20.23
N VAL A 143 -9.01 2.04 -19.82
CA VAL A 143 -8.47 0.68 -19.94
C VAL A 143 -8.94 -0.15 -18.75
N ILE A 144 -8.81 0.36 -17.54
CA ILE A 144 -9.25 -0.33 -16.32
C ILE A 144 -9.53 0.67 -15.19
N LEU A 145 -10.49 0.34 -14.35
CA LEU A 145 -10.85 1.07 -13.12
C LEU A 145 -10.79 0.11 -11.94
N SER A 146 -10.18 0.54 -10.84
CA SER A 146 -10.18 -0.24 -9.61
C SER A 146 -11.55 -0.16 -8.95
N LYS A 147 -12.19 -1.31 -8.69
CA LYS A 147 -13.46 -1.36 -7.94
C LYS A 147 -13.30 -0.79 -6.53
N THR A 148 -12.20 -1.14 -5.88
CA THR A 148 -11.89 -0.73 -4.51
C THR A 148 -11.64 0.77 -4.45
N ALA A 149 -10.78 1.28 -5.33
CA ALA A 149 -10.46 2.71 -5.36
C ALA A 149 -11.66 3.55 -5.82
N ALA A 150 -12.46 3.07 -6.76
CA ALA A 150 -13.67 3.75 -7.21
C ALA A 150 -14.64 3.97 -6.04
N ALA A 151 -14.86 2.96 -5.21
CA ALA A 151 -15.71 3.08 -4.03
C ALA A 151 -15.20 4.09 -3.00
N LEU A 152 -13.89 4.18 -2.81
CA LEU A 152 -13.26 5.11 -1.85
C LEU A 152 -13.30 6.55 -2.36
N THR A 153 -12.99 6.73 -3.64
CA THR A 153 -12.95 8.05 -4.29
C THR A 153 -14.31 8.56 -4.73
N GLY A 154 -15.39 7.79 -4.51
CA GLY A 154 -16.74 8.15 -4.89
C GLY A 154 -17.06 7.95 -6.37
N ILE A 155 -16.17 7.42 -7.20
CA ILE A 155 -16.50 7.04 -8.59
C ILE A 155 -17.63 5.98 -8.55
N PRO A 156 -18.77 6.20 -9.22
CA PRO A 156 -19.87 5.25 -9.17
C PRO A 156 -19.48 3.87 -9.73
N LEU A 157 -19.78 2.81 -8.99
CA LEU A 157 -19.38 1.44 -9.34
C LEU A 157 -19.99 0.95 -10.66
N GLU A 158 -21.11 1.54 -11.10
CA GLU A 158 -21.67 1.28 -12.41
C GLU A 158 -20.71 1.58 -13.57
N PHE A 159 -19.83 2.58 -13.42
CA PHE A 159 -18.81 2.89 -14.42
C PHE A 159 -17.78 1.77 -14.52
N VAL A 160 -17.37 1.20 -13.39
CA VAL A 160 -16.43 0.07 -13.37
C VAL A 160 -17.01 -1.14 -14.11
N GLY A 161 -18.29 -1.46 -13.85
CA GLY A 161 -18.99 -2.54 -14.55
C GLY A 161 -19.22 -2.26 -16.03
N ALA A 162 -19.44 -1.00 -16.41
CA ALA A 162 -19.62 -0.57 -17.79
C ALA A 162 -18.33 -0.70 -18.62
N THR A 163 -17.21 -0.18 -18.12
CA THR A 163 -15.89 -0.29 -18.76
C THR A 163 -15.50 -1.74 -19.01
N ARG A 164 -15.70 -2.64 -18.02
CA ARG A 164 -15.35 -4.06 -18.19
C ARG A 164 -16.14 -4.72 -19.32
N ARG A 165 -17.42 -4.37 -19.50
CA ARG A 165 -18.27 -4.90 -20.58
C ARG A 165 -17.88 -4.35 -21.94
N GLU A 166 -17.60 -3.06 -22.03
CA GLU A 166 -17.15 -2.42 -23.28
C GLU A 166 -15.82 -3.04 -23.76
N ASN A 167 -14.86 -3.24 -22.85
CA ASN A 167 -13.59 -3.91 -23.15
C ASN A 167 -13.75 -5.37 -23.61
N GLN A 168 -14.87 -6.02 -23.26
CA GLN A 168 -15.21 -7.38 -23.69
C GLN A 168 -16.04 -7.42 -25.00
N GLY A 169 -16.27 -6.26 -25.63
CA GLY A 169 -17.04 -6.16 -26.87
C GLY A 169 -18.55 -6.37 -26.69
N ALA A 170 -19.07 -6.26 -25.47
CA ALA A 170 -20.51 -6.33 -25.22
C ALA A 170 -21.20 -4.99 -25.51
N GLU A 171 -22.41 -5.03 -26.09
CA GLU A 171 -23.23 -3.82 -26.30
C GLU A 171 -23.51 -3.12 -24.95
N GLY A 172 -23.24 -1.81 -24.90
CA GLY A 172 -23.10 -1.05 -23.65
C GLY A 172 -24.42 -0.72 -22.94
N ALA A 173 -24.42 -0.85 -21.61
CA ALA A 173 -25.50 -0.36 -20.73
C ALA A 173 -25.51 1.18 -20.55
N PHE A 174 -24.48 1.87 -21.06
CA PHE A 174 -24.32 3.32 -21.01
C PHE A 174 -24.02 3.87 -22.41
N PRO A 175 -24.44 5.11 -22.72
CA PRO A 175 -24.06 5.78 -23.96
C PRO A 175 -22.53 5.93 -24.06
N PRO A 176 -21.90 5.62 -25.22
CA PRO A 176 -20.45 5.79 -25.43
C PRO A 176 -19.92 7.19 -25.09
N CYS A 177 -20.75 8.23 -25.20
CA CYS A 177 -20.37 9.58 -24.82
C CYS A 177 -20.07 9.74 -23.32
N GLN A 178 -20.70 8.96 -22.43
CA GLN A 178 -20.47 9.05 -20.98
C GLN A 178 -19.12 8.42 -20.59
N LEU A 179 -18.78 7.25 -21.15
CA LEU A 179 -17.48 6.61 -20.90
C LEU A 179 -16.31 7.43 -21.47
N LYS A 180 -16.54 8.10 -22.62
CA LYS A 180 -15.57 9.04 -23.18
C LYS A 180 -15.33 10.25 -22.26
N GLN A 181 -16.36 10.79 -21.61
CA GLN A 181 -16.20 11.89 -20.65
C GLN A 181 -15.43 11.47 -19.40
N VAL A 182 -15.70 10.27 -18.89
CA VAL A 182 -14.91 9.67 -17.80
C VAL A 182 -13.43 9.61 -18.19
N ALA A 183 -13.14 9.09 -19.38
CA ALA A 183 -11.78 9.01 -19.88
C ALA A 183 -11.13 10.41 -19.99
N LEU A 184 -11.84 11.40 -20.54
CA LEU A 184 -11.35 12.78 -20.67
C LEU A 184 -11.00 13.42 -19.31
N ALA A 185 -11.79 13.17 -18.27
CA ALA A 185 -11.52 13.66 -16.93
C ALA A 185 -10.32 12.92 -16.29
N LEU A 186 -10.28 11.59 -16.39
CA LEU A 186 -9.23 10.75 -15.82
C LEU A 186 -7.89 10.85 -16.56
N THR A 187 -7.86 11.45 -17.75
CA THR A 187 -6.62 11.85 -18.44
C THR A 187 -6.24 13.31 -18.21
N GLY A 188 -7.09 14.09 -17.55
CA GLY A 188 -6.87 15.54 -17.37
C GLY A 188 -7.08 16.35 -18.66
N THR A 189 -7.63 15.75 -19.72
CA THR A 189 -7.95 16.44 -20.98
C THR A 189 -9.06 17.46 -20.78
N VAL A 190 -10.03 17.14 -19.91
CA VAL A 190 -11.02 18.09 -19.43
C VAL A 190 -10.70 18.39 -17.97
N GLY A 191 -10.53 19.67 -17.67
CA GLY A 191 -10.27 20.13 -16.31
C GLY A 191 -11.45 19.82 -15.38
N LEU A 192 -11.13 19.36 -14.16
CA LEU A 192 -12.11 19.22 -13.09
C LEU A 192 -12.37 20.59 -12.46
N GLU A 193 -13.63 20.85 -12.10
CA GLU A 193 -13.98 22.08 -11.40
C GLU A 193 -13.21 22.19 -10.08
N GLY A 194 -12.60 23.36 -9.84
CA GLY A 194 -11.77 23.64 -8.66
C GLY A 194 -10.34 23.06 -8.71
N ALA A 195 -9.96 22.30 -9.75
CA ALA A 195 -8.62 21.76 -9.87
C ALA A 195 -7.59 22.84 -10.24
N GLN A 196 -6.42 22.78 -9.59
CA GLN A 196 -5.25 23.60 -9.92
C GLN A 196 -4.04 22.67 -10.07
N PRO A 197 -3.79 22.16 -11.29
CA PRO A 197 -2.77 21.15 -11.48
C PRO A 197 -1.37 21.66 -11.13
N PHE A 198 -0.65 20.92 -10.32
CA PHE A 198 0.74 21.22 -9.96
C PHE A 198 1.60 19.96 -9.96
N SER A 199 2.91 20.15 -10.15
CA SER A 199 3.92 19.10 -10.06
C SER A 199 4.86 19.41 -8.90
N SER A 200 5.15 18.40 -8.06
CA SER A 200 5.99 18.58 -6.87
C SER A 200 7.47 18.71 -7.24
N SER A 201 8.18 19.58 -6.53
CA SER A 201 9.64 19.75 -6.56
C SER A 201 10.26 18.99 -5.39
N TYR A 202 11.16 18.06 -5.68
CA TYR A 202 11.89 17.28 -4.68
C TYR A 202 13.25 16.86 -5.24
N GLY A 203 14.16 16.45 -4.36
CA GLY A 203 15.46 15.87 -4.71
C GLY A 203 15.50 14.40 -4.31
N GLY A 204 16.69 13.83 -4.19
CA GLY A 204 16.85 12.52 -3.57
C GLY A 204 18.18 11.85 -3.88
N HIS A 205 18.50 10.80 -3.13
CA HIS A 205 19.63 9.93 -3.37
C HIS A 205 19.21 8.75 -4.22
N GLN A 206 19.78 8.65 -5.42
CA GLN A 206 19.60 7.54 -6.33
C GLN A 206 20.78 6.58 -6.21
N PHE A 207 20.51 5.32 -5.86
CA PHE A 207 21.55 4.31 -5.59
C PHE A 207 22.60 4.78 -4.58
N GLY A 208 22.18 5.55 -3.57
CA GLY A 208 23.04 6.11 -2.52
C GLY A 208 23.76 7.40 -2.88
N ASN A 209 23.65 7.89 -4.12
CA ASN A 209 24.29 9.14 -4.58
C ASN A 209 23.26 10.26 -4.71
N TRP A 210 23.59 11.46 -4.24
CA TRP A 210 22.72 12.63 -4.40
C TRP A 210 22.51 12.96 -5.89
N ALA A 211 21.26 13.02 -6.33
CA ALA A 211 20.90 13.22 -7.74
C ALA A 211 20.52 14.67 -8.08
N GLY A 212 20.66 15.61 -7.14
CA GLY A 212 20.22 17.00 -7.34
C GLY A 212 18.70 17.14 -7.33
N GLN A 213 18.20 18.16 -8.04
CA GLN A 213 16.76 18.34 -8.19
C GLN A 213 16.18 17.28 -9.13
N LEU A 214 15.13 16.62 -8.65
CA LEU A 214 14.26 15.72 -9.38
C LEU A 214 12.91 16.42 -9.57
N GLY A 215 11.84 15.86 -9.00
CA GLY A 215 10.47 16.36 -9.11
C GLY A 215 9.58 15.50 -9.98
N ASP A 216 8.31 15.87 -10.01
CA ASP A 216 7.25 15.20 -10.75
C ASP A 216 7.38 15.43 -12.26
N GLY A 217 8.31 14.72 -12.89
CA GLY A 217 8.68 14.89 -14.30
C GLY A 217 7.70 14.34 -15.33
N ARG A 218 6.56 13.82 -14.89
CA ARG A 218 5.45 13.34 -15.74
C ARG A 218 4.14 13.22 -14.96
N VAL A 219 4.06 13.91 -13.82
CA VAL A 219 2.99 13.75 -12.84
C VAL A 219 2.44 15.12 -12.50
N ALA A 220 1.13 15.22 -12.35
CA ALA A 220 0.48 16.39 -11.79
C ALA A 220 -0.53 15.96 -10.73
N THR A 221 -0.51 16.60 -9.57
CA THR A 221 -1.61 16.58 -8.60
C THR A 221 -2.68 17.54 -9.10
N LEU A 222 -3.92 17.08 -9.26
CA LEU A 222 -5.04 17.92 -9.69
C LEU A 222 -5.60 18.76 -8.52
N GLY A 223 -5.52 18.20 -7.32
CA GLY A 223 -6.07 18.75 -6.10
C GLY A 223 -6.52 17.62 -5.18
N GLU A 224 -7.52 17.91 -4.34
CA GLU A 224 -7.98 16.99 -3.31
C GLU A 224 -9.47 16.73 -3.38
N ILE A 225 -9.84 15.52 -2.99
CA ILE A 225 -11.24 15.11 -2.84
C ILE A 225 -11.46 14.59 -1.43
N LEU A 226 -12.71 14.73 -0.95
CA LEU A 226 -13.14 14.06 0.26
C LEU A 226 -13.48 12.61 -0.05
N SER A 227 -12.71 11.69 0.51
CA SER A 227 -12.94 10.26 0.42
C SER A 227 -13.87 9.79 1.54
N ASP A 228 -14.99 9.16 1.16
CA ASP A 228 -15.96 8.62 2.12
C ASP A 228 -15.47 7.28 2.68
N GLY A 229 -14.73 7.37 3.80
CA GLY A 229 -14.29 6.22 4.57
C GLY A 229 -15.43 5.41 5.21
N GLN A 230 -16.69 5.85 5.13
CA GLN A 230 -17.86 5.16 5.69
C GLN A 230 -18.60 4.24 4.72
N SER A 231 -18.23 4.23 3.43
CA SER A 231 -18.81 3.29 2.46
C SER A 231 -18.67 1.85 2.94
N GLU A 232 -19.59 0.95 2.58
CA GLU A 232 -19.54 -0.45 3.01
C GLU A 232 -18.21 -1.12 2.58
N ILE A 233 -17.64 -0.69 1.46
CA ILE A 233 -16.31 -1.08 0.97
C ILE A 233 -15.19 -0.42 1.80
N GLY A 234 -15.32 0.85 2.20
CA GLY A 234 -14.42 1.51 3.16
C GLY A 234 -14.45 0.87 4.56
N ARG A 235 -15.59 0.30 4.98
CA ARG A 235 -15.72 -0.48 6.23
C ARG A 235 -15.15 -1.89 6.11
N VAL A 236 -15.26 -2.54 4.95
CA VAL A 236 -14.63 -3.85 4.67
C VAL A 236 -13.12 -3.69 4.55
N ALA A 237 -12.64 -2.65 3.84
CA ALA A 237 -11.22 -2.28 3.78
C ALA A 237 -10.69 -1.77 5.13
N GLY A 238 -11.50 -1.05 5.93
CA GLY A 238 -11.08 -0.43 7.18
C GLY A 238 -11.15 -1.33 8.43
N LYS A 239 -11.89 -2.45 8.40
CA LYS A 239 -11.99 -3.39 9.53
C LYS A 239 -10.82 -4.36 9.62
N GLU A 240 -10.17 -4.69 8.50
CA GLU A 240 -9.08 -5.67 8.44
C GLU A 240 -7.78 -5.13 7.82
N HIS A 241 -7.80 -4.01 7.09
CA HIS A 241 -6.62 -3.51 6.37
C HIS A 241 -6.19 -2.11 6.83
N VAL A 242 -4.88 -1.98 7.10
CA VAL A 242 -4.21 -0.69 7.40
C VAL A 242 -4.45 0.34 6.28
N ALA A 243 -4.60 -0.12 5.03
CA ALA A 243 -4.88 0.72 3.88
C ALA A 243 -6.23 1.45 3.93
N GLY A 244 -7.29 0.85 4.52
CA GLY A 244 -8.62 1.47 4.60
C GLY A 244 -8.70 2.62 5.60
N LYS A 245 -7.94 2.57 6.69
CA LYS A 245 -7.81 3.68 7.65
C LYS A 245 -7.12 4.89 7.01
N ASN A 246 -6.17 4.64 6.11
CA ASN A 246 -5.39 5.71 5.48
C ASN A 246 -6.20 6.45 4.42
N LEU A 247 -7.23 5.87 3.82
CA LEU A 247 -7.98 6.48 2.71
C LEU A 247 -9.26 7.19 3.15
N GLY A 248 -9.54 7.33 4.45
CA GLY A 248 -10.64 8.15 4.95
C GLY A 248 -10.23 9.63 5.07
N GLY A 249 -11.10 10.55 4.66
CA GLY A 249 -10.83 12.00 4.75
C GLY A 249 -10.31 12.60 3.44
N LEU A 250 -9.54 13.68 3.53
CA LEU A 250 -9.04 14.39 2.35
C LEU A 250 -7.83 13.66 1.72
N VAL A 251 -7.97 13.27 0.46
CA VAL A 251 -6.95 12.57 -0.32
C VAL A 251 -6.57 13.37 -1.57
N GLU A 252 -5.29 13.33 -1.94
CA GLU A 252 -4.78 13.92 -3.18
C GLU A 252 -5.12 13.03 -4.39
N ILE A 253 -5.42 13.64 -5.53
CA ILE A 253 -5.57 12.97 -6.83
C ILE A 253 -4.42 13.36 -7.74
N GLN A 254 -3.64 12.37 -8.17
CA GLN A 254 -2.53 12.53 -9.10
C GLN A 254 -2.77 11.80 -10.41
N LEU A 255 -2.38 12.46 -11.50
CA LEU A 255 -2.28 11.87 -12.83
C LEU A 255 -0.81 11.70 -13.23
N LYS A 256 -0.44 10.52 -13.73
CA LYS A 256 0.90 10.18 -14.24
C LYS A 256 0.83 9.87 -15.72
N GLY A 257 1.66 10.55 -16.51
CA GLY A 257 1.66 10.52 -17.98
C GLY A 257 1.03 11.76 -18.62
N ILE A 258 1.07 12.90 -17.94
CA ILE A 258 0.34 14.14 -18.29
C ILE A 258 1.08 15.08 -19.25
N GLY A 259 2.22 14.67 -19.79
CA GLY A 259 3.08 15.53 -20.59
C GLY A 259 4.19 16.19 -19.79
N GLN A 260 4.90 17.10 -20.43
CA GLN A 260 6.09 17.72 -19.86
C GLN A 260 5.75 18.70 -18.73
N THR A 261 6.66 18.76 -17.78
CA THR A 261 6.64 19.58 -16.57
C THR A 261 8.04 20.20 -16.40
N PRO A 262 8.21 21.22 -15.53
CA PRO A 262 9.53 21.75 -15.18
C PRO A 262 10.54 20.70 -14.69
N PHE A 263 10.06 19.52 -14.27
CA PHE A 263 10.85 18.43 -13.70
C PHE A 263 11.11 17.29 -14.69
N SER A 264 10.66 17.41 -15.95
CA SER A 264 10.76 16.35 -16.97
C SER A 264 12.18 16.02 -17.39
N ARG A 265 13.12 16.94 -17.12
CA ARG A 265 14.52 16.85 -17.58
C ARG A 265 14.54 16.63 -19.11
N GLY A 266 15.12 15.52 -19.59
CA GLY A 266 15.12 15.16 -21.02
C GLY A 266 13.96 14.24 -21.45
N GLY A 267 12.99 13.97 -20.58
CA GLY A 267 11.84 13.10 -20.89
C GLY A 267 10.72 13.83 -21.63
N ASP A 268 9.87 13.06 -22.31
CA ASP A 268 8.67 13.56 -22.99
C ASP A 268 7.46 13.75 -22.05
N GLY A 269 7.61 13.46 -20.76
CA GLY A 269 6.55 13.61 -19.76
C GLY A 269 5.40 12.62 -19.89
N LYS A 270 5.50 11.60 -20.77
CA LYS A 270 4.43 10.62 -21.02
C LYS A 270 4.69 9.32 -20.28
N ALA A 271 3.65 8.51 -20.10
CA ALA A 271 3.76 7.17 -19.53
C ALA A 271 3.28 6.12 -20.54
N VAL A 272 3.83 4.91 -20.45
CA VAL A 272 3.44 3.79 -21.31
C VAL A 272 2.41 2.91 -20.63
N LEU A 273 1.51 2.33 -21.43
CA LEU A 273 0.41 1.47 -20.99
C LEU A 273 0.88 0.35 -20.06
N GLY A 274 1.91 -0.41 -20.45
CA GLY A 274 2.45 -1.47 -19.60
C GLY A 274 2.97 -1.00 -18.23
N ALA A 275 3.54 0.20 -18.14
CA ALA A 275 4.02 0.75 -16.86
C ALA A 275 2.84 1.19 -15.97
N CYS A 276 1.83 1.85 -16.55
CA CYS A 276 0.62 2.23 -15.83
C CYS A 276 -0.15 1.00 -15.32
N LEU A 277 -0.29 -0.05 -16.15
CA LEU A 277 -0.95 -1.30 -15.75
C LEU A 277 -0.16 -2.07 -14.69
N ARG A 278 1.18 -2.03 -14.73
CA ARG A 278 2.01 -2.60 -13.67
C ARG A 278 1.74 -1.92 -12.34
N GLU A 279 1.79 -0.59 -12.31
CA GLU A 279 1.55 0.18 -11.09
C GLU A 279 0.12 -0.05 -10.58
N PHE A 280 -0.85 -0.15 -11.47
CA PHE A 280 -2.23 -0.52 -11.14
C PHE A 280 -2.33 -1.90 -10.49
N LEU A 281 -1.75 -2.94 -11.09
CA LEU A 281 -1.85 -4.31 -10.56
C LEU A 281 -1.07 -4.49 -9.25
N PHE A 282 0.07 -3.81 -9.05
CA PHE A 282 0.74 -3.81 -7.75
C PHE A 282 -0.06 -3.06 -6.68
N SER A 283 -0.72 -1.96 -7.05
CA SER A 283 -1.63 -1.28 -6.15
C SER A 283 -2.76 -2.19 -5.68
N GLU A 284 -3.41 -2.91 -6.60
CA GLU A 284 -4.43 -3.92 -6.26
C GLU A 284 -3.86 -5.07 -5.43
N ALA A 285 -2.62 -5.50 -5.70
CA ALA A 285 -1.96 -6.53 -4.90
C ALA A 285 -1.71 -6.07 -3.45
N PHE A 286 -1.27 -4.83 -3.27
CA PHE A 286 -1.05 -4.24 -1.95
C PHE A 286 -2.36 -4.08 -1.18
N LEU A 287 -3.41 -3.60 -1.85
CA LEU A 287 -4.76 -3.55 -1.29
C LEU A 287 -5.23 -4.94 -0.87
N GLY A 288 -5.09 -5.96 -1.72
CA GLY A 288 -5.48 -7.32 -1.39
C GLY A 288 -4.69 -7.91 -0.21
N LEU A 289 -3.41 -7.58 -0.08
CA LEU A 289 -2.52 -8.07 0.99
C LEU A 289 -2.55 -7.24 2.27
N GLY A 290 -3.26 -6.10 2.29
CA GLY A 290 -3.26 -5.18 3.44
C GLY A 290 -1.94 -4.46 3.66
N LEU A 291 -1.13 -4.32 2.62
CA LEU A 291 0.10 -3.53 2.65
C LEU A 291 -0.20 -2.05 2.33
N PRO A 292 0.44 -1.09 3.03
CA PRO A 292 0.24 0.32 2.77
C PRO A 292 0.85 0.74 1.41
N ALA A 293 0.05 1.38 0.56
CA ALA A 293 0.49 1.94 -0.72
C ALA A 293 -0.41 3.08 -1.20
N ALA A 294 0.12 3.89 -2.12
CA ALA A 294 -0.70 4.72 -2.97
C ALA A 294 -1.63 3.85 -3.83
N VAL A 295 -2.87 4.31 -3.99
CA VAL A 295 -3.93 3.54 -4.65
C VAL A 295 -4.10 3.98 -6.09
N ALA A 296 -4.02 3.04 -7.03
CA ALA A 296 -4.35 3.29 -8.42
C ALA A 296 -5.87 3.31 -8.60
N VAL A 297 -6.39 4.40 -9.15
CA VAL A 297 -7.82 4.56 -9.42
C VAL A 297 -8.17 4.05 -10.81
N SER A 298 -7.39 4.44 -11.81
CA SER A 298 -7.67 4.10 -13.21
C SER A 298 -6.41 4.07 -14.07
N VAL A 299 -6.46 3.31 -15.15
CA VAL A 299 -5.56 3.50 -16.29
C VAL A 299 -6.41 3.85 -17.51
N CYS A 300 -6.04 4.92 -18.21
CA CYS A 300 -6.64 5.32 -19.47
C CYS A 300 -5.58 5.32 -20.57
N SER A 301 -5.87 4.81 -21.76
CA SER A 301 -4.99 5.01 -22.91
C SER A 301 -5.05 6.47 -23.33
N SER A 302 -3.93 7.09 -23.71
CA SER A 302 -3.94 8.49 -24.14
C SER A 302 -4.34 8.69 -25.61
N GLY A 303 -4.25 7.63 -26.43
CA GLY A 303 -4.47 7.72 -27.88
C GLY A 303 -3.23 8.15 -28.67
N GLU A 304 -2.09 8.33 -27.99
CA GLU A 304 -0.80 8.66 -28.59
C GLU A 304 0.30 7.72 -28.11
N SER A 305 1.52 7.86 -28.65
CA SER A 305 2.67 7.09 -28.19
C SER A 305 3.52 7.84 -27.17
N ALA A 306 4.14 7.11 -26.26
CA ALA A 306 5.17 7.59 -25.35
C ALA A 306 6.54 7.01 -25.72
N THR A 307 7.59 7.76 -25.44
CA THR A 307 8.98 7.36 -25.69
C THR A 307 9.52 6.62 -24.48
N ILE A 308 10.08 5.43 -24.69
CA ILE A 308 10.80 4.69 -23.66
C ILE A 308 12.19 4.31 -24.16
N ARG A 309 13.13 4.27 -23.23
CA ARG A 309 14.46 3.71 -23.49
C ARG A 309 14.30 2.21 -23.72
N ASP A 310 14.92 1.70 -24.77
CA ASP A 310 14.93 0.27 -25.01
C ASP A 310 15.81 -0.42 -23.98
N SER A 311 15.22 -1.41 -23.30
CA SER A 311 15.86 -2.18 -22.25
C SER A 311 16.71 -3.32 -22.80
N ASP A 312 16.63 -3.63 -24.11
CA ASP A 312 17.50 -4.61 -24.74
C ASP A 312 18.94 -4.08 -24.83
N PRO A 313 19.91 -4.70 -24.14
CA PRO A 313 21.31 -4.29 -24.19
C PRO A 313 21.88 -4.30 -25.62
N LYS A 314 21.33 -5.15 -26.50
CA LYS A 314 21.75 -5.26 -27.92
C LYS A 314 21.37 -4.03 -28.73
N ASN A 315 20.36 -3.29 -28.29
CA ASN A 315 19.84 -2.11 -28.99
C ASN A 315 20.48 -0.81 -28.47
N GLY A 316 21.55 -0.90 -27.67
CA GLY A 316 22.41 0.23 -27.32
C GLY A 316 21.72 1.37 -26.56
N GLY A 317 20.55 1.11 -25.97
CA GLY A 317 19.75 2.15 -25.31
C GLY A 317 19.05 3.11 -26.27
N THR A 318 18.76 2.68 -27.49
CA THR A 318 17.88 3.41 -28.44
C THR A 318 16.49 3.65 -27.84
N PHE A 319 15.75 4.61 -28.39
CA PHE A 319 14.40 4.92 -27.94
C PHE A 319 13.38 4.18 -28.80
N LYS A 320 12.37 3.59 -28.16
CA LYS A 320 11.20 3.00 -28.84
C LYS A 320 9.92 3.72 -28.44
N ARG A 321 8.96 3.72 -29.35
CA ARG A 321 7.61 4.24 -29.13
C ARG A 321 6.72 3.10 -28.67
N ALA A 322 5.98 3.32 -27.60
CA ALA A 322 4.99 2.39 -27.07
C ALA A 322 3.67 3.12 -26.81
N ARG A 323 2.58 2.37 -26.61
CA ARG A 323 1.25 2.95 -26.40
C ARG A 323 1.27 3.82 -25.15
N GLY A 324 0.88 5.08 -25.29
CA GLY A 324 0.78 6.03 -24.20
C GLY A 324 -0.45 5.77 -23.33
N ALA A 325 -0.32 6.05 -22.04
CA ALA A 325 -1.40 5.94 -21.07
C ALA A 325 -1.24 6.99 -19.96
N VAL A 326 -2.34 7.27 -19.28
CA VAL A 326 -2.41 8.05 -18.05
C VAL A 326 -2.88 7.15 -16.92
N LEU A 327 -2.13 7.15 -15.81
CA LEU A 327 -2.51 6.50 -14.57
C LEU A 327 -3.08 7.57 -13.62
N CYS A 328 -4.29 7.38 -13.14
CA CYS A 328 -4.84 8.14 -12.02
C CYS A 328 -4.57 7.38 -10.72
N ARG A 329 -4.03 8.05 -9.71
CA ARG A 329 -3.73 7.48 -8.39
C ARG A 329 -4.10 8.44 -7.28
N THR A 330 -4.27 7.90 -6.08
CA THR A 330 -4.68 8.64 -4.89
C THR A 330 -3.93 8.20 -3.64
N ALA A 331 -3.67 9.14 -2.75
CA ALA A 331 -3.08 8.92 -1.43
C ALA A 331 -3.40 10.12 -0.53
N PRO A 332 -3.34 9.99 0.81
CA PRO A 332 -3.48 11.14 1.71
C PRO A 332 -2.43 12.23 1.46
N SER A 333 -1.21 11.80 1.11
CA SER A 333 -0.21 12.69 0.55
C SER A 333 0.83 11.94 -0.27
N PHE A 334 1.39 12.64 -1.25
CA PHE A 334 2.52 12.19 -2.08
C PHE A 334 3.86 12.83 -1.69
N LEU A 335 3.93 13.55 -0.55
CA LEU A 335 5.20 14.06 -0.03
C LEU A 335 6.17 12.93 0.30
N ARG A 336 7.46 13.19 0.04
CA ARG A 336 8.53 12.18 0.04
C ARG A 336 9.71 12.63 0.87
N PHE A 337 10.66 11.73 1.14
CA PHE A 337 11.87 12.11 1.86
C PHE A 337 12.63 13.20 1.08
N GLY A 338 12.73 13.02 -0.24
CA GLY A 338 13.29 13.99 -1.17
C GLY A 338 12.68 15.39 -1.12
N SER A 339 11.44 15.54 -0.66
CA SER A 339 10.77 16.84 -0.48
C SER A 339 11.43 17.68 0.60
N PHE A 340 12.01 17.04 1.63
CA PHE A 340 12.80 17.70 2.67
C PHE A 340 14.29 17.78 2.33
N GLU A 341 14.84 16.74 1.69
CA GLU A 341 16.27 16.71 1.38
C GLU A 341 16.71 17.84 0.44
N LEU A 342 15.89 18.18 -0.56
CA LEU A 342 16.22 19.25 -1.50
C LEU A 342 16.36 20.63 -0.85
N PRO A 343 15.38 21.17 -0.12
CA PRO A 343 15.53 22.45 0.56
C PRO A 343 16.63 22.41 1.63
N ALA A 344 16.77 21.32 2.39
CA ALA A 344 17.84 21.17 3.39
C ALA A 344 19.24 21.26 2.75
N ARG A 345 19.47 20.57 1.63
CA ARG A 345 20.73 20.61 0.86
C ARG A 345 21.03 21.99 0.26
N ARG A 346 19.99 22.79 0.00
CA ARG A 346 20.11 24.18 -0.48
C ARG A 346 20.30 25.19 0.67
N GLY A 347 20.27 24.74 1.93
CA GLY A 347 20.32 25.63 3.10
C GLY A 347 19.01 26.38 3.36
N ASP A 348 17.91 25.98 2.72
CA ASP A 348 16.59 26.62 2.88
C ASP A 348 15.84 26.05 4.10
N VAL A 349 16.33 26.43 5.28
CA VAL A 349 15.75 26.02 6.58
C VAL A 349 14.32 26.54 6.74
N THR A 350 14.00 27.68 6.14
CA THR A 350 12.65 28.26 6.16
C THR A 350 11.67 27.33 5.46
N LEU A 351 12.01 26.82 4.28
CA LEU A 351 11.16 25.89 3.54
C LEU A 351 11.05 24.54 4.23
N VAL A 352 12.14 24.03 4.82
CA VAL A 352 12.12 22.83 5.68
C VAL A 352 11.11 23.00 6.84
N ARG A 353 11.15 24.13 7.54
CA ARG A 353 10.20 24.41 8.64
C ARG A 353 8.76 24.49 8.14
N LYS A 354 8.49 25.23 7.05
CA LYS A 354 7.15 25.33 6.46
C LYS A 354 6.59 23.96 6.06
N LEU A 355 7.43 23.09 5.49
CA LEU A 355 7.06 21.71 5.17
C LEU A 355 6.77 20.89 6.42
N ALA A 356 7.57 21.01 7.48
CA ALA A 356 7.34 20.31 8.73
C ALA A 356 6.05 20.76 9.42
N ASP A 357 5.80 22.07 9.46
CA ASP A 357 4.54 22.68 9.93
C ASP A 357 3.32 22.16 9.16
N TYR A 358 3.44 22.08 7.84
CA TYR A 358 2.43 21.49 6.98
C TYR A 358 2.15 20.03 7.36
N CYS A 359 3.21 19.25 7.54
CA CYS A 359 3.09 17.84 7.91
C CYS A 359 2.44 17.67 9.29
N LEU A 360 2.79 18.51 10.27
CA LEU A 360 2.16 18.49 11.60
C LEU A 360 0.65 18.78 11.52
N ARG A 361 0.23 19.72 10.69
CA ARG A 361 -1.20 20.06 10.54
C ARG A 361 -2.00 19.03 9.78
N HIS A 362 -1.42 18.41 8.75
CA HIS A 362 -2.19 17.63 7.78
C HIS A 362 -1.88 16.13 7.78
N LEU A 363 -0.68 15.72 8.17
CA LEU A 363 -0.26 14.32 8.15
C LEU A 363 -0.36 13.65 9.53
N SER A 364 -0.24 14.41 10.63
CA SER A 364 -0.37 13.90 12.00
C SER A 364 -1.56 12.96 12.23
N PRO A 365 -2.79 13.25 11.77
CA PRO A 365 -3.94 12.36 11.98
C PRO A 365 -3.82 10.98 11.33
N HIS A 366 -2.91 10.81 10.37
CA HIS A 366 -2.69 9.56 9.66
C HIS A 366 -1.66 8.64 10.33
N PHE A 367 -0.93 9.13 11.35
CA PHE A 367 -0.11 8.28 12.21
C PHE A 367 -0.98 7.70 13.34
N GLU A 368 -0.63 6.51 13.84
CA GLU A 368 -1.42 5.85 14.88
C GLU A 368 -1.55 6.73 16.14
N SER A 369 -2.76 6.80 16.71
CA SER A 369 -3.10 7.70 17.81
C SER A 369 -2.20 7.55 19.04
N SER A 370 -1.63 6.38 19.30
CA SER A 370 -0.66 6.18 20.40
C SER A 370 0.70 6.87 20.17
N LEU A 371 1.02 7.27 18.94
CA LEU A 371 2.26 7.93 18.55
C LEU A 371 2.21 9.46 18.73
N LEU A 372 1.00 10.04 18.76
CA LEU A 372 0.77 11.48 18.86
C LEU A 372 -0.19 11.85 20.01
N ALA A 373 -0.69 10.88 20.79
CA ALA A 373 -1.67 11.09 21.87
C ALA A 373 -1.22 12.08 22.97
N HIS A 374 0.04 12.50 22.98
CA HIS A 374 0.54 13.51 23.92
C HIS A 374 0.45 14.94 23.35
N ALA A 375 0.29 15.11 22.02
CA ALA A 375 0.06 16.42 21.39
C ALA A 375 -1.39 16.91 21.56
N THR A 376 -2.35 16.01 21.80
CA THR A 376 -3.76 16.37 22.02
C THR A 376 -4.19 16.31 23.49
N GLY A 377 -3.22 16.15 24.40
CA GLY A 377 -3.47 15.71 25.77
C GLY A 377 -3.18 16.71 26.90
N SER A 378 -3.00 18.01 26.65
CA SER A 378 -3.11 19.09 27.67
C SER A 378 -2.90 20.52 27.11
N GLY A 379 -3.11 20.74 25.80
CA GLY A 379 -2.68 21.98 25.11
C GLY A 379 -3.76 22.70 24.31
N ASP A 380 -5.06 22.51 24.62
CA ASP A 380 -6.17 22.96 23.76
C ASP A 380 -6.21 24.50 23.55
N GLU A 381 -5.59 25.30 24.44
CA GLU A 381 -5.44 26.74 24.24
C GLU A 381 -4.17 27.12 23.44
N ARG A 382 -3.00 26.52 23.71
CA ARG A 382 -1.74 26.84 23.00
C ARG A 382 -1.74 26.38 21.56
N THR A 383 -2.29 25.21 21.26
CA THR A 383 -2.37 24.68 19.89
C THR A 383 -3.37 25.49 19.06
N ARG A 384 -4.48 25.98 19.65
CA ARG A 384 -5.39 26.94 18.99
C ARG A 384 -4.76 28.31 18.78
N GLU A 385 -3.97 28.80 19.74
CA GLU A 385 -3.23 30.06 19.63
C GLU A 385 -2.08 29.95 18.59
N PHE A 386 -1.45 28.78 18.44
CA PHE A 386 -0.49 28.45 17.39
C PHE A 386 -1.12 28.44 15.99
N LEU A 387 -2.27 27.75 15.84
CA LEU A 387 -3.02 27.67 14.58
C LEU A 387 -3.57 29.04 14.12
N THR A 388 -3.61 30.04 15.00
CA THR A 388 -4.19 31.37 14.71
C THR A 388 -3.19 32.54 14.72
N SER A 389 -2.02 32.42 15.37
CA SER A 389 -1.09 33.55 15.57
C SER A 389 0.19 33.54 14.70
N GLY A 390 0.55 32.41 14.07
CA GLY A 390 1.69 32.33 13.16
C GLY A 390 3.06 32.69 13.77
N LYS A 391 3.20 32.66 15.10
CA LYS A 391 4.46 32.99 15.78
C LYS A 391 5.42 31.81 15.85
N ASP A 392 6.67 32.11 15.50
CA ASP A 392 7.84 31.22 15.54
C ASP A 392 8.09 30.72 16.98
N LEU A 393 7.79 29.44 17.25
CA LEU A 393 8.25 28.79 18.46
C LEU A 393 9.72 28.44 18.26
N GLY A 394 10.56 29.37 18.73
CA GLY A 394 12.00 29.32 18.61
C GLY A 394 12.54 27.92 18.86
N ILE A 395 13.40 27.49 17.94
CA ILE A 395 14.43 26.49 18.20
C ILE A 395 14.97 26.79 19.60
N GLY A 396 14.94 25.81 20.51
CA GLY A 396 15.74 25.89 21.72
C GLY A 396 17.18 26.11 21.26
N ARG A 397 17.63 27.36 21.26
CA ARG A 397 19.03 27.71 21.05
C ARG A 397 19.77 27.04 22.18
N ASN A 398 20.35 25.87 21.92
CA ASN A 398 21.42 25.40 22.78
C ASN A 398 22.51 26.47 22.70
N GLU A 399 22.81 27.01 23.87
CA GLU A 399 23.83 28.01 24.14
C GLU A 399 25.17 27.54 23.56
N GLU A 400 25.63 28.19 22.50
CA GLU A 400 27.05 28.18 22.11
C GLU A 400 27.32 29.40 21.20
N ASP A 401 27.11 30.59 21.76
CA ASP A 401 27.70 31.84 21.26
C ASP A 401 27.71 32.87 22.41
N GLY A 402 28.87 33.06 23.05
CA GLY A 402 29.13 34.22 23.90
C GLY A 402 29.60 33.93 25.34
N GLN A 403 30.87 34.24 25.59
CA GLN A 403 31.45 34.39 26.93
C GLN A 403 30.67 35.40 27.80
N ALA A 404 30.27 35.03 29.03
CA ALA A 404 30.29 35.91 30.21
C ALA A 404 29.84 35.21 31.51
N GLN A 405 30.77 35.15 32.47
CA GLN A 405 30.62 35.25 33.93
C GLN A 405 29.38 34.64 34.61
N GLY A 406 29.63 33.56 35.36
CA GLY A 406 28.69 32.99 36.30
C GLY A 406 28.37 33.91 37.48
N ASN A 407 27.08 33.94 37.82
CA ASN A 407 26.64 34.06 39.20
C ASN A 407 25.37 33.21 39.36
N GLY A 408 25.42 32.28 40.31
CA GLY A 408 24.39 31.26 40.51
C GLY A 408 23.04 31.84 40.87
N LYS A 409 22.00 31.22 40.31
CA LYS A 409 20.66 31.09 40.90
C LYS A 409 20.04 29.82 40.35
N GLU A 410 19.92 28.83 41.23
CA GLU A 410 19.03 27.68 41.05
C GLU A 410 17.64 28.21 40.70
N SER A 411 17.14 27.82 39.53
CA SER A 411 15.74 28.01 39.16
C SER A 411 15.21 26.68 38.63
N ASN A 412 14.01 26.36 39.09
CA ASN A 412 13.27 25.14 38.84
C ASN A 412 13.44 24.62 37.41
N GLN A 413 13.80 23.35 37.28
CA GLN A 413 13.69 22.60 36.04
C GLN A 413 12.22 22.62 35.58
N GLU A 414 11.88 23.53 34.67
CA GLU A 414 10.73 23.34 33.80
C GLU A 414 11.01 22.09 32.96
N MET A 415 10.14 21.09 33.09
CA MET A 415 10.10 19.89 32.26
C MET A 415 10.09 20.33 30.79
N GLY A 416 11.22 20.24 30.10
CA GLY A 416 11.41 20.83 28.77
C GLY A 416 10.32 20.39 27.81
N ALA A 417 9.66 21.37 27.17
CA ALA A 417 8.66 21.11 26.14
C ALA A 417 9.29 20.25 25.04
N ARG A 418 8.69 19.09 24.76
CA ARG A 418 9.16 18.15 23.73
C ARG A 418 8.96 18.79 22.35
N ASN A 419 9.92 18.62 21.44
CA ASN A 419 9.87 19.23 20.11
C ASN A 419 8.94 18.41 19.19
N ASP A 420 7.79 18.98 18.81
CA ASP A 420 6.79 18.32 17.94
C ASP A 420 7.38 17.84 16.59
N TYR A 421 8.42 18.50 16.07
CA TYR A 421 9.11 18.05 14.85
C TYR A 421 9.89 16.75 15.06
N VAL A 422 10.40 16.50 16.27
CA VAL A 422 11.02 15.21 16.62
C VAL A 422 9.97 14.12 16.64
N GLU A 423 8.81 14.37 17.23
CA GLU A 423 7.71 13.39 17.26
C GLU A 423 7.20 13.06 15.85
N LEU A 424 7.03 14.07 14.99
CA LEU A 424 6.71 13.88 13.59
C LEU A 424 7.76 13.01 12.87
N LEU A 425 9.05 13.33 13.05
CA LEU A 425 10.14 12.59 12.42
C LEU A 425 10.18 11.13 12.90
N VAL A 426 10.05 10.90 14.21
CA VAL A 426 9.95 9.56 14.81
C VAL A 426 8.76 8.79 14.21
N ALA A 427 7.59 9.43 14.08
CA ALA A 427 6.41 8.81 13.49
C ALA A 427 6.63 8.37 12.03
N ILE A 428 7.29 9.21 11.22
CA ILE A 428 7.67 8.89 9.83
C ILE A 428 8.62 7.69 9.77
N VAL A 429 9.65 7.68 10.63
CA VAL A 429 10.63 6.58 10.70
C VAL A 429 9.94 5.26 11.07
N GLN A 430 9.07 5.27 12.08
CA GLN A 430 8.35 4.07 12.51
C GLN A 430 7.33 3.59 11.46
N ALA A 431 6.66 4.50 10.76
CA ALA A 431 5.77 4.15 9.64
C ALA A 431 6.55 3.45 8.52
N THR A 432 7.75 3.95 8.21
CA THR A 432 8.66 3.36 7.24
C THR A 432 9.13 1.96 7.67
N ALA A 433 9.50 1.80 8.95
CA ALA A 433 9.90 0.51 9.52
C ALA A 433 8.77 -0.54 9.43
N ARG A 434 7.52 -0.17 9.74
CA ARG A 434 6.35 -1.04 9.60
C ARG A 434 6.07 -1.41 8.14
N MET A 435 6.18 -0.44 7.23
CA MET A 435 6.00 -0.67 5.79
C MET A 435 6.98 -1.74 5.27
N VAL A 436 8.27 -1.57 5.52
CA VAL A 436 9.29 -2.52 5.05
C VAL A 436 9.19 -3.86 5.76
N ALA A 437 8.82 -3.92 7.05
CA ALA A 437 8.52 -5.18 7.73
C ALA A 437 7.39 -5.97 7.02
N GLY A 438 6.32 -5.28 6.59
CA GLY A 438 5.26 -5.88 5.79
C GLY A 438 5.77 -6.42 4.44
N TRP A 439 6.66 -5.70 3.77
CA TRP A 439 7.28 -6.15 2.51
C TRP A 439 8.12 -7.41 2.70
N GLN A 440 8.98 -7.43 3.73
CA GLN A 440 9.78 -8.61 4.06
C GLN A 440 8.87 -9.82 4.36
N ALA A 441 7.77 -9.63 5.08
CA ALA A 441 6.87 -10.72 5.47
C ALA A 441 6.12 -11.35 4.29
N MET A 442 5.89 -10.57 3.23
CA MET A 442 5.20 -11.00 2.01
C MET A 442 6.15 -11.37 0.87
N GLY A 443 7.46 -11.26 1.07
CA GLY A 443 8.45 -11.55 0.02
C GLY A 443 8.42 -10.51 -1.11
N PHE A 444 7.99 -9.28 -0.84
CA PHE A 444 7.96 -8.21 -1.82
C PHE A 444 9.34 -7.55 -1.92
N CYS A 445 9.85 -7.36 -3.14
CA CYS A 445 11.06 -6.58 -3.41
C CYS A 445 10.74 -5.41 -4.35
N HIS A 446 11.03 -4.18 -3.89
CA HIS A 446 10.72 -2.96 -4.62
C HIS A 446 11.67 -2.70 -5.79
N GLY A 447 12.95 -3.06 -5.65
CA GLY A 447 13.99 -2.92 -6.68
C GLY A 447 14.56 -1.50 -6.89
N VAL A 448 13.94 -0.44 -6.36
CA VAL A 448 14.42 0.96 -6.48
C VAL A 448 14.09 1.76 -5.22
N LEU A 449 14.86 1.55 -4.15
CA LEU A 449 14.66 2.21 -2.86
C LEU A 449 15.48 3.51 -2.74
N ASN A 450 15.33 4.39 -3.73
CA ASN A 450 15.86 5.76 -3.66
C ASN A 450 15.04 6.57 -2.64
N THR A 451 15.61 7.62 -2.04
CA THR A 451 14.88 8.44 -1.06
C THR A 451 13.68 9.17 -1.67
N ASP A 452 13.71 9.49 -2.96
CA ASP A 452 12.59 10.08 -3.70
C ASP A 452 11.42 9.11 -3.96
N ASN A 453 11.54 7.84 -3.57
CA ASN A 453 10.47 6.83 -3.62
C ASN A 453 9.88 6.51 -2.24
N PHE A 454 10.40 7.09 -1.15
CA PHE A 454 9.85 6.93 0.19
C PHE A 454 8.86 8.05 0.50
N THR A 455 7.60 7.69 0.71
CA THR A 455 6.58 8.63 1.19
C THR A 455 6.72 8.84 2.69
N LEU A 456 6.33 10.02 3.19
CA LEU A 456 6.39 10.34 4.62
C LEU A 456 5.44 9.46 5.47
N LEU A 457 4.38 8.92 4.85
CA LEU A 457 3.37 8.10 5.53
C LEU A 457 3.70 6.59 5.50
N GLY A 458 4.84 6.18 4.96
CA GLY A 458 5.16 4.75 4.82
C GLY A 458 4.21 4.02 3.87
N LEU A 459 3.87 4.65 2.75
CA LEU A 459 3.10 4.06 1.65
C LEU A 459 4.05 3.64 0.53
N GLY A 460 3.87 2.42 0.01
CA GLY A 460 4.48 1.98 -1.26
C GLY A 460 4.05 2.87 -2.42
N LEU A 461 5.01 3.24 -3.27
CA LEU A 461 4.85 4.17 -4.38
C LEU A 461 5.82 3.80 -5.52
N ASP A 462 5.48 4.18 -6.76
CA ASP A 462 6.35 4.06 -7.95
C ASP A 462 6.82 2.61 -8.23
N PHE A 463 5.84 1.74 -8.46
CA PHE A 463 6.02 0.33 -8.82
C PHE A 463 6.67 0.14 -10.21
N GLY A 464 7.97 0.38 -10.28
CA GLY A 464 8.82 0.18 -11.46
C GLY A 464 9.24 -1.29 -11.62
N PRO A 465 10.53 -1.63 -11.45
CA PRO A 465 11.01 -3.01 -11.51
C PRO A 465 10.86 -3.71 -10.15
N CYS A 466 9.62 -3.84 -9.67
CA CYS A 466 9.30 -4.53 -8.42
C CYS A 466 8.65 -5.90 -8.68
N SER A 467 8.74 -6.82 -7.72
CA SER A 467 8.09 -8.13 -7.80
C SER A 467 7.98 -8.80 -6.44
N PHE A 468 6.97 -9.66 -6.29
CA PHE A 468 6.95 -10.68 -5.25
C PHE A 468 7.93 -11.80 -5.63
N MET A 469 8.66 -12.28 -4.63
CA MET A 469 9.63 -13.36 -4.75
C MET A 469 8.91 -14.69 -4.98
N GLU A 470 9.39 -15.46 -5.96
CA GLU A 470 8.87 -16.80 -6.23
C GLU A 470 9.64 -17.83 -5.41
N ALA A 471 10.83 -18.23 -5.83
CA ALA A 471 11.74 -19.04 -5.03
C ALA A 471 12.46 -18.15 -4.00
N TYR A 472 12.53 -18.61 -2.74
CA TYR A 472 13.20 -17.83 -1.70
C TYR A 472 14.70 -17.72 -1.97
N ASP A 473 15.14 -16.47 -2.17
CA ASP A 473 16.53 -16.09 -2.37
C ASP A 473 16.76 -14.71 -1.72
N PRO A 474 17.44 -14.65 -0.56
CA PRO A 474 17.61 -13.37 0.14
C PRO A 474 18.43 -12.36 -0.67
N THR A 475 19.22 -12.81 -1.64
CA THR A 475 20.08 -11.94 -2.48
C THR A 475 19.39 -11.47 -3.76
N TRP A 476 18.17 -11.91 -4.01
CA TRP A 476 17.46 -11.60 -5.24
C TRP A 476 17.00 -10.13 -5.32
N SER A 477 17.11 -9.57 -6.52
CA SER A 477 16.55 -8.27 -6.89
C SER A 477 15.77 -8.41 -8.21
N PRO A 478 14.54 -7.87 -8.31
CA PRO A 478 13.80 -7.80 -9.56
C PRO A 478 14.31 -6.72 -10.52
N ASN A 479 15.19 -5.82 -10.06
CA ASN A 479 15.77 -4.77 -10.87
C ASN A 479 17.07 -5.25 -11.53
N GLU A 480 16.99 -5.61 -12.81
CA GLU A 480 18.15 -6.05 -13.61
C GLU A 480 19.23 -4.96 -13.75
N GLY A 481 18.90 -3.69 -13.51
CA GLY A 481 19.85 -2.58 -13.50
C GLY A 481 20.60 -2.40 -12.18
N ASP A 482 20.20 -3.09 -11.11
CA ASP A 482 20.84 -3.01 -9.79
C ASP A 482 22.00 -4.02 -9.69
N SER A 483 23.08 -3.78 -10.43
CA SER A 483 24.25 -4.67 -10.48
C SER A 483 24.99 -4.81 -9.14
N ALA A 484 24.87 -3.80 -8.28
CA ALA A 484 25.44 -3.82 -6.93
C ALA A 484 24.56 -4.56 -5.90
N LEU A 485 23.36 -5.01 -6.31
CA LEU A 485 22.35 -5.62 -5.44
C LEU A 485 22.02 -4.74 -4.23
N ARG A 486 22.12 -3.40 -4.37
CA ARG A 486 21.84 -2.46 -3.29
C ARG A 486 20.42 -2.64 -2.77
N TYR A 487 19.48 -2.90 -3.67
CA TYR A 487 18.06 -3.01 -3.40
C TYR A 487 17.56 -4.47 -3.42
N ALA A 488 18.46 -5.45 -3.32
CA ALA A 488 18.08 -6.84 -3.12
C ALA A 488 17.18 -7.01 -1.89
N PHE A 489 16.36 -8.07 -1.91
CA PHE A 489 15.36 -8.35 -0.88
C PHE A 489 15.92 -8.27 0.54
N ARG A 490 17.12 -8.81 0.79
CA ARG A 490 17.74 -8.75 2.12
C ARG A 490 18.17 -7.37 2.57
N ASN A 491 18.47 -6.48 1.64
CA ASN A 491 19.01 -5.16 1.94
C ASN A 491 17.90 -4.12 2.18
N GLN A 492 16.63 -4.44 1.88
CA GLN A 492 15.55 -3.45 1.98
C GLN A 492 15.40 -2.83 3.39
N PRO A 493 15.51 -3.57 4.51
CA PRO A 493 15.46 -2.96 5.85
C PRO A 493 16.61 -1.99 6.09
N ASP A 494 17.85 -2.39 5.79
CA ASP A 494 19.04 -1.55 6.00
C ASP A 494 19.04 -0.31 5.11
N VAL A 495 18.64 -0.44 3.85
CA VAL A 495 18.48 0.69 2.94
C VAL A 495 17.35 1.62 3.40
N SER A 496 16.26 1.08 3.95
CA SER A 496 15.17 1.89 4.49
C SER A 496 15.60 2.67 5.74
N ALA A 497 16.38 2.05 6.63
CA ALA A 497 17.02 2.73 7.76
C ALA A 497 17.96 3.84 7.28
N TRP A 498 18.82 3.54 6.31
CA TRP A 498 19.71 4.53 5.69
C TRP A 498 18.94 5.69 5.05
N ASN A 499 17.80 5.44 4.41
CA ASN A 499 16.93 6.49 3.86
C ASN A 499 16.31 7.34 4.99
N CYS A 500 15.91 6.72 6.11
CA CYS A 500 15.42 7.43 7.29
C CYS A 500 16.50 8.35 7.89
N GLU A 501 17.75 7.94 7.91
CA GLU A 501 18.86 8.80 8.34
C GLU A 501 19.04 10.01 7.44
N ARG A 502 18.91 9.86 6.10
CA ARG A 502 19.00 11.00 5.17
C ARG A 502 17.85 12.00 5.40
N LEU A 503 16.65 11.49 5.70
CA LEU A 503 15.54 12.33 6.12
C LEU A 503 15.83 13.04 7.45
N ALA A 504 16.35 12.33 8.45
CA ALA A 504 16.68 12.91 9.74
C ALA A 504 17.76 14.00 9.61
N GLU A 505 18.78 13.80 8.77
CA GLU A 505 19.76 14.83 8.41
C GLU A 505 19.08 16.08 7.81
N ALA A 506 18.08 15.91 6.95
CA ALA A 506 17.32 17.03 6.38
C ALA A 506 16.50 17.80 7.44
N PHE A 507 16.07 17.12 8.51
CA PHE A 507 15.38 17.73 9.66
C PHE A 507 16.34 18.36 10.67
N SER A 508 17.64 18.03 10.65
CA SER A 508 18.64 18.48 11.63
C SER A 508 18.56 19.99 11.98
N PRO A 509 18.36 20.92 11.02
CA PRO A 509 18.24 22.35 11.35
C PRO A 509 17.05 22.74 12.26
N ILE A 510 16.01 21.90 12.34
CA ILE A 510 14.79 22.16 13.12
C ILE A 510 14.60 21.20 14.31
N VAL A 511 15.31 20.07 14.34
CA VAL A 511 15.24 19.09 15.45
C VAL A 511 16.52 19.00 16.29
N GLY A 512 17.65 19.50 15.79
CA GLY A 512 18.96 19.36 16.44
C GLY A 512 19.50 17.93 16.45
N VAL A 513 20.76 17.77 16.88
CA VAL A 513 21.47 16.48 16.86
C VAL A 513 20.80 15.42 17.74
N SER A 514 20.27 15.82 18.90
CA SER A 514 19.54 14.91 19.79
C SER A 514 18.25 14.38 19.16
N GLY A 515 17.50 15.24 18.48
CA GLY A 515 16.29 14.85 17.75
C GLY A 515 16.58 13.91 16.58
N VAL A 516 17.68 14.14 15.85
CA VAL A 516 18.16 13.23 14.80
C VAL A 516 18.49 11.86 15.40
N ALA A 517 19.22 11.83 16.53
CA ALA A 517 19.58 10.58 17.20
C ALA A 517 18.35 9.82 17.71
N GLU A 518 17.37 10.52 18.29
CA GLU A 518 16.10 9.93 18.75
C GLU A 518 15.32 9.30 17.58
N ALA A 519 15.20 10.02 16.46
CA ALA A 519 14.53 9.52 15.26
C ALA A 519 15.23 8.29 14.67
N ASN A 520 16.56 8.34 14.49
CA ASN A 520 17.31 7.21 13.93
C ASN A 520 17.20 5.96 14.82
N ALA A 521 17.22 6.13 16.14
CA ALA A 521 17.08 5.03 17.10
C ALA A 521 15.68 4.37 17.08
N ALA A 522 14.66 5.03 16.52
CA ALA A 522 13.29 4.53 16.47
C ALA A 522 13.05 3.45 15.40
N PHE A 523 13.93 3.32 14.39
CA PHE A 523 13.70 2.41 13.26
C PHE A 523 13.74 0.94 13.67
N SER A 524 14.85 0.47 14.24
CA SER A 524 15.06 -0.97 14.50
C SER A 524 14.01 -1.55 15.46
N PRO A 525 13.68 -0.91 16.61
CA PRO A 525 12.63 -1.43 17.48
C PRO A 525 11.25 -1.51 16.80
N ALA A 526 10.92 -0.54 15.96
CA ALA A 526 9.65 -0.55 15.23
C ALA A 526 9.61 -1.63 14.14
N PHE A 527 10.72 -1.84 13.44
CA PHE A 527 10.85 -2.92 12.46
C PHE A 527 10.73 -4.29 13.13
N ASP A 528 11.53 -4.53 14.19
CA ASP A 528 11.59 -5.80 14.91
C ASP A 528 10.20 -6.16 15.48
N ALA A 529 9.52 -5.20 16.10
CA ALA A 529 8.18 -5.40 16.64
C ALA A 529 7.18 -5.75 15.54
N ALA A 530 7.15 -4.98 14.44
CA ALA A 530 6.22 -5.21 13.35
C ALA A 530 6.47 -6.55 12.65
N TYR A 531 7.74 -6.87 12.38
CA TYR A 531 8.12 -8.09 11.69
C TYR A 531 7.90 -9.33 12.57
N THR A 532 8.18 -9.24 13.87
CA THR A 532 7.85 -10.29 14.84
C THR A 532 6.36 -10.61 14.82
N VAL A 533 5.50 -9.59 14.83
CA VAL A 533 4.05 -9.77 14.73
C VAL A 533 3.67 -10.47 13.42
N HIS A 534 4.28 -10.10 12.29
CA HIS A 534 4.05 -10.79 11.03
C HIS A 534 4.45 -12.27 11.10
N LEU A 535 5.66 -12.58 11.58
CA LEU A 535 6.13 -13.96 11.68
C LEU A 535 5.29 -14.81 12.63
N GLN A 536 4.93 -14.28 13.79
CA GLN A 536 4.03 -14.93 14.75
C GLN A 536 2.72 -15.33 14.08
N LYS A 537 2.08 -14.40 13.37
CA LYS A 537 0.83 -14.67 12.64
C LYS A 537 1.01 -15.68 11.50
N LYS A 538 2.12 -15.60 10.75
CA LYS A 538 2.42 -16.53 9.64
C LYS A 538 2.70 -17.94 10.13
N LEU A 539 3.35 -18.09 11.29
CA LEU A 539 3.59 -19.36 11.96
C LEU A 539 2.38 -19.82 12.79
N GLY A 540 1.43 -18.94 13.08
CA GLY A 540 0.35 -19.22 14.02
C GLY A 540 0.87 -19.54 15.42
N LEU A 541 1.95 -18.88 15.84
CA LEU A 541 2.56 -18.98 17.17
C LEU A 541 2.47 -17.61 17.84
N SER A 542 2.30 -17.58 19.16
CA SER A 542 2.24 -16.35 19.95
C SER A 542 3.47 -16.22 20.86
N GLY A 543 3.75 -15.00 21.33
CA GLY A 543 4.74 -14.76 22.39
C GLY A 543 6.19 -15.11 22.05
N MET A 544 6.53 -15.22 20.76
CA MET A 544 7.90 -15.45 20.32
C MET A 544 8.81 -14.26 20.63
N ASP A 545 9.99 -14.53 21.16
CA ASP A 545 11.06 -13.55 21.39
C ASP A 545 12.15 -13.68 20.32
N LEU A 546 12.19 -12.72 19.39
CA LEU A 546 13.21 -12.68 18.33
C LEU A 546 14.45 -11.85 18.71
N GLY A 547 14.44 -11.17 19.86
CA GLY A 547 15.48 -10.25 20.28
C GLY A 547 15.43 -8.89 19.56
N SER A 548 16.25 -7.95 20.04
CA SER A 548 16.42 -6.61 19.46
C SER A 548 17.57 -6.57 18.47
N GLY A 549 17.47 -5.73 17.44
CA GLY A 549 18.46 -5.65 16.36
C GLY A 549 18.36 -6.83 15.39
N TRP A 550 17.26 -7.58 15.46
CA TRP A 550 17.01 -8.74 14.63
C TRP A 550 16.60 -8.29 13.22
N ILE A 551 17.56 -8.15 12.31
CA ILE A 551 17.26 -7.76 10.93
C ILE A 551 17.46 -8.98 10.02
N HIS A 552 16.41 -9.78 9.88
CA HIS A 552 16.33 -10.78 8.81
C HIS A 552 16.05 -10.06 7.47
N PRO A 553 16.82 -10.34 6.40
CA PRO A 553 17.54 -11.57 6.08
C PRO A 553 19.08 -11.45 6.11
N ARG A 554 19.67 -11.04 7.24
CA ARG A 554 21.10 -11.31 7.46
C ARG A 554 21.30 -12.80 7.75
N ARG A 555 22.26 -13.45 7.06
CA ARG A 555 22.69 -14.80 7.44
C ARG A 555 23.32 -14.74 8.83
N SER A 556 23.29 -15.86 9.54
CA SER A 556 24.00 -16.08 10.80
C SER A 556 25.51 -15.78 10.74
N GLY A 557 26.11 -15.65 9.55
CA GLY A 557 27.52 -15.32 9.32
C GLY A 557 27.82 -13.92 8.77
N ASP A 558 26.82 -13.06 8.54
CA ASP A 558 27.01 -11.73 7.92
C ASP A 558 27.15 -10.60 8.96
N ALA A 559 27.31 -10.93 10.25
CA ALA A 559 27.57 -9.93 11.28
C ALA A 559 28.93 -9.24 11.03
N PRO A 560 29.02 -7.89 11.14
CA PRO A 560 30.30 -7.20 11.05
C PRO A 560 31.30 -7.79 12.04
N ALA A 561 32.52 -8.04 11.58
CA ALA A 561 33.60 -8.53 12.43
C ALA A 561 33.89 -7.51 13.54
N GLY A 562 33.36 -7.73 14.76
CA GLY A 562 33.60 -6.88 15.91
C GLY A 562 32.46 -6.78 16.93
N GLU A 563 31.22 -7.13 16.56
CA GLU A 563 30.12 -7.18 17.53
C GLU A 563 30.13 -8.54 18.24
N MET A 564 30.17 -8.52 19.58
CA MET A 564 29.99 -9.71 20.40
C MET A 564 28.75 -10.45 19.91
N GLN A 565 28.92 -11.69 19.44
CA GLN A 565 27.82 -12.60 19.11
C GLN A 565 27.04 -12.90 20.39
N GLU A 566 26.13 -12.02 20.77
CA GLU A 566 25.04 -12.41 21.64
C GLU A 566 24.34 -13.58 20.95
N LYS A 567 24.27 -14.70 21.67
CA LYS A 567 23.59 -15.89 21.19
C LYS A 567 22.13 -15.50 21.00
N LEU A 568 21.71 -15.34 19.75
CA LEU A 568 20.33 -15.01 19.39
C LEU A 568 19.33 -15.85 20.21
N PRO A 569 18.17 -15.29 20.60
CA PRO A 569 17.16 -16.04 21.32
C PRO A 569 16.78 -17.35 20.59
N PRO A 570 16.34 -18.40 21.32
CA PRO A 570 15.96 -19.68 20.72
C PRO A 570 14.91 -19.57 19.60
N ASP A 571 13.95 -18.65 19.72
CA ASP A 571 12.92 -18.45 18.69
C ASP A 571 13.50 -17.78 17.44
N ALA A 572 14.45 -16.85 17.59
CA ALA A 572 15.20 -16.29 16.48
C ALA A 572 15.99 -17.36 15.72
N GLN A 573 16.68 -18.28 16.43
CA GLN A 573 17.39 -19.39 15.79
C GLN A 573 16.43 -20.34 15.05
N PHE A 574 15.28 -20.64 15.65
CA PHE A 574 14.24 -21.46 15.04
C PHE A 574 13.72 -20.84 13.74
N VAL A 575 13.41 -19.53 13.74
CA VAL A 575 12.98 -18.80 12.54
C VAL A 575 14.08 -18.72 11.49
N LEU A 576 15.32 -18.42 11.88
CA LEU A 576 16.43 -18.35 10.92
C LEU A 576 16.67 -19.69 10.23
N SER A 577 16.62 -20.79 10.98
CA SER A 577 16.76 -22.13 10.40
C SER A 577 15.68 -22.46 9.37
N PHE A 578 14.46 -21.95 9.52
CA PHE A 578 13.40 -22.07 8.52
C PHE A 578 13.80 -21.38 7.21
N PHE A 579 14.26 -20.13 7.29
CA PHE A 579 14.70 -19.39 6.12
C PHE A 579 15.97 -19.97 5.48
N ASP A 580 16.91 -20.48 6.28
CA ASP A 580 18.10 -21.19 5.78
C ASP A 580 17.70 -22.43 4.97
N LEU A 581 16.71 -23.19 5.44
CA LEU A 581 16.16 -24.34 4.72
C LEU A 581 15.45 -23.94 3.44
N MET A 582 14.66 -22.85 3.47
CA MET A 582 14.04 -22.29 2.27
C MET A 582 15.08 -21.86 1.24
N ALA A 583 16.14 -21.20 1.67
CA ALA A 583 17.20 -20.69 0.79
C ALA A 583 18.03 -21.83 0.21
N ALA A 584 18.36 -22.84 1.02
CA ALA A 584 19.11 -24.02 0.60
C ALA A 584 18.35 -24.83 -0.47
N CYS A 585 17.02 -24.89 -0.37
CA CYS A 585 16.17 -25.60 -1.32
C CYS A 585 15.67 -24.70 -2.46
N ARG A 586 15.76 -23.38 -2.33
CA ARG A 586 15.04 -22.39 -3.17
C ARG A 586 13.54 -22.70 -3.25
N THR A 587 12.92 -23.04 -2.11
CA THR A 587 11.48 -23.34 -2.05
C THR A 587 10.65 -22.11 -2.36
N ASP A 588 9.45 -22.31 -2.90
CA ASP A 588 8.52 -21.21 -3.19
C ASP A 588 8.16 -20.44 -1.90
N PHE A 589 8.37 -19.12 -1.88
CA PHE A 589 8.19 -18.30 -0.71
C PHE A 589 6.76 -18.37 -0.17
N THR A 590 5.77 -18.13 -1.04
CA THR A 590 4.36 -18.03 -0.65
C THR A 590 3.79 -19.40 -0.28
N GLU A 591 4.06 -20.42 -1.11
CA GLU A 591 3.53 -21.77 -0.90
C GLU A 591 4.15 -22.45 0.32
N THR A 592 5.42 -22.18 0.66
CA THR A 592 6.03 -22.74 1.88
C THR A 592 5.28 -22.26 3.12
N TRP A 593 5.00 -20.96 3.22
CA TRP A 593 4.21 -20.41 4.31
C TRP A 593 2.79 -20.98 4.35
N ARG A 594 2.16 -21.14 3.18
CA ARG A 594 0.80 -21.68 3.08
C ARG A 594 0.75 -23.17 3.45
N ALA A 595 1.78 -23.95 3.14
CA ALA A 595 1.87 -25.37 3.50
C ALA A 595 1.89 -25.60 5.02
N LEU A 596 2.42 -24.66 5.82
CA LEU A 596 2.48 -24.79 7.28
C LEU A 596 1.10 -24.87 7.96
N LEU A 597 0.03 -24.40 7.29
CA LEU A 597 -1.33 -24.54 7.81
C LEU A 597 -1.74 -26.01 7.98
N ASP A 598 -1.17 -26.90 7.17
CA ASP A 598 -1.53 -28.32 7.17
C ASP A 598 -0.67 -29.14 8.14
N VAL A 599 0.32 -28.52 8.78
CA VAL A 599 1.13 -29.17 9.82
C VAL A 599 0.29 -29.34 11.09
N PRO A 600 0.06 -30.58 11.55
CA PRO A 600 -0.65 -30.86 12.78
C PRO A 600 0.25 -30.62 14.00
N ALA A 601 -0.36 -30.56 15.18
CA ALA A 601 0.38 -30.61 16.44
C ALA A 601 1.02 -31.99 16.63
N LEU A 602 2.15 -32.08 17.35
CA LEU A 602 2.94 -33.31 17.44
C LEU A 602 2.15 -34.47 18.09
N SER A 603 1.33 -34.18 19.10
CA SER A 603 0.42 -35.10 19.78
C SER A 603 -0.59 -35.74 18.83
N VAL A 604 -1.13 -34.96 17.89
CA VAL A 604 -2.05 -35.42 16.83
C VAL A 604 -1.33 -36.32 15.84
N ALA A 605 -0.16 -35.90 15.38
CA ALA A 605 0.64 -36.66 14.45
C ALA A 605 0.97 -38.06 15.02
N ARG A 606 1.39 -38.11 16.29
CA ARG A 606 1.64 -39.36 17.03
C ARG A 606 0.39 -40.22 17.16
N LYS A 607 -0.78 -39.64 17.49
CA LYS A 607 -2.04 -40.39 17.64
C LYS A 607 -2.54 -40.97 16.32
N ALA A 608 -2.53 -40.18 15.25
CA ALA A 608 -2.93 -40.64 13.92
C ALA A 608 -2.03 -41.79 13.45
N ARG A 609 -0.72 -41.69 13.69
CA ARG A 609 0.23 -42.74 13.33
C ARG A 609 0.07 -43.98 14.21
N ARG A 610 -0.17 -43.85 15.52
CA ARG A 610 -0.44 -45.00 16.39
C ARG A 610 -1.64 -45.84 15.90
N ASN A 611 -2.70 -45.20 15.41
CA ASN A 611 -3.84 -45.92 14.83
C ASN A 611 -3.45 -46.67 13.54
N LEU A 612 -2.70 -46.01 12.65
CA LEU A 612 -2.14 -46.63 11.44
C LEU A 612 -1.19 -47.78 11.76
N THR A 613 -0.32 -47.64 12.77
CA THR A 613 0.60 -48.70 13.17
C THR A 613 -0.13 -49.88 13.76
N THR A 614 -1.20 -49.68 14.55
CA THR A 614 -2.01 -50.81 15.06
C THR A 614 -2.64 -51.59 13.90
N GLU A 615 -3.24 -50.91 12.93
CA GLU A 615 -3.78 -51.55 11.72
C GLU A 615 -2.68 -52.23 10.86
N HIS A 616 -1.51 -51.60 10.76
CA HIS A 616 -0.37 -52.14 10.01
C HIS A 616 0.28 -53.34 10.72
N LEU A 617 0.46 -53.30 12.04
CA LEU A 617 0.95 -54.39 12.88
C LEU A 617 0.03 -55.60 12.80
N GLU A 618 -1.28 -55.38 12.84
CA GLU A 618 -2.29 -56.43 12.62
C GLU A 618 -2.19 -57.05 11.22
N ALA A 619 -1.71 -56.29 10.22
CA ALA A 619 -1.58 -56.75 8.84
C ALA A 619 -0.19 -57.35 8.48
N THR A 620 0.90 -56.91 9.12
CA THR A 620 2.28 -57.23 8.69
C THR A 620 3.15 -57.87 9.77
N GLY A 621 2.78 -57.78 11.05
CA GLY A 621 3.52 -58.42 12.15
C GLY A 621 4.90 -57.82 12.48
N VAL A 622 5.22 -56.62 11.99
CA VAL A 622 6.49 -55.93 12.22
C VAL A 622 6.30 -54.74 13.18
N GLU A 623 7.00 -54.75 14.32
CA GLU A 623 7.14 -53.60 15.23
C GLU A 623 8.28 -52.69 14.73
N ASP A 624 7.95 -51.70 13.88
CA ASP A 624 8.88 -50.61 13.61
C ASP A 624 8.67 -49.47 14.64
N ASP A 625 9.75 -48.89 15.13
CA ASP A 625 9.72 -47.67 15.95
C ASP A 625 9.52 -46.44 15.04
N ILE A 626 8.27 -46.23 14.62
CA ILE A 626 7.81 -45.45 13.45
C ILE A 626 7.79 -43.92 13.66
N CYS A 627 8.20 -43.39 14.82
CA CYS A 627 8.19 -41.95 15.11
C CYS A 627 9.22 -41.10 14.31
N ASN A 628 10.03 -41.72 13.44
CA ASN A 628 11.08 -41.08 12.63
C ASN A 628 10.84 -41.14 11.10
N ASP A 629 9.62 -41.38 10.63
CA ASP A 629 9.32 -41.32 9.18
C ASP A 629 9.33 -39.85 8.71
N ASP A 630 10.41 -39.48 8.03
CA ASP A 630 10.60 -38.14 7.47
C ASP A 630 9.58 -37.84 6.36
N GLU A 631 9.18 -38.81 5.53
CA GLU A 631 8.28 -38.54 4.39
C GLU A 631 6.85 -38.27 4.85
N GLU A 632 6.34 -39.00 5.85
CA GLU A 632 5.03 -38.65 6.45
C GLU A 632 5.07 -37.29 7.15
N THR A 633 6.16 -37.00 7.89
CA THR A 633 6.36 -35.71 8.55
C THR A 633 6.32 -34.56 7.54
N LEU A 634 6.87 -34.78 6.34
CA LEU A 634 6.94 -33.80 5.26
C LEU A 634 5.73 -33.77 4.34
N ARG A 635 4.72 -34.63 4.55
CA ARG A 635 3.52 -34.67 3.71
C ARG A 635 2.88 -33.29 3.47
N PRO A 636 2.74 -32.39 4.48
CA PRO A 636 2.25 -31.03 4.27
C PRO A 636 3.08 -30.19 3.29
N LEU A 637 4.40 -30.38 3.24
CA LEU A 637 5.34 -29.62 2.40
C LEU A 637 5.72 -30.35 1.10
N SER A 638 5.23 -31.58 0.89
CA SER A 638 5.64 -32.46 -0.22
C SER A 638 5.59 -31.78 -1.60
N SER A 639 4.51 -31.05 -1.92
CA SER A 639 4.39 -30.32 -3.19
C SER A 639 5.52 -29.30 -3.39
N VAL A 640 5.87 -28.55 -2.35
CA VAL A 640 6.88 -27.48 -2.43
C VAL A 640 8.29 -28.07 -2.51
N LEU A 641 8.57 -29.08 -1.69
CA LEU A 641 9.88 -29.75 -1.67
C LEU A 641 10.14 -30.55 -2.95
N ASN A 642 9.10 -31.17 -3.53
CA ASN A 642 9.20 -31.83 -4.82
C ASN A 642 9.47 -30.82 -5.94
N ALA A 643 8.73 -29.71 -5.99
CA ALA A 643 8.92 -28.67 -7.00
C ALA A 643 10.31 -28.02 -6.90
N ALA A 644 10.84 -27.88 -5.69
CA ALA A 644 12.19 -27.37 -5.43
C ALA A 644 13.31 -28.39 -5.74
N GLY A 645 12.99 -29.67 -6.00
CA GLY A 645 14.00 -30.71 -6.17
C GLY A 645 14.82 -30.97 -4.91
N ALA A 646 14.22 -30.83 -3.72
CA ALA A 646 14.93 -30.93 -2.45
C ALA A 646 15.62 -32.30 -2.27
N SER A 647 16.92 -32.27 -1.93
CA SER A 647 17.73 -33.46 -1.70
C SER A 647 17.28 -34.25 -0.47
N SER A 648 17.71 -35.52 -0.37
CA SER A 648 17.41 -36.36 0.81
C SER A 648 17.95 -35.75 2.11
N THR A 649 19.11 -35.10 2.07
CA THR A 649 19.69 -34.39 3.23
C THR A 649 18.83 -33.20 3.62
N ALA A 650 18.40 -32.38 2.66
CA ALA A 650 17.54 -31.23 2.93
C ALA A 650 16.19 -31.67 3.50
N ARG A 651 15.60 -32.75 2.98
CA ARG A 651 14.36 -33.35 3.50
C ARG A 651 14.50 -33.76 4.96
N LYS A 652 15.60 -34.42 5.36
CA LYS A 652 15.86 -34.77 6.77
C LYS A 652 15.90 -33.54 7.68
N GLN A 653 16.53 -32.45 7.21
CA GLN A 653 16.60 -31.20 7.98
C GLN A 653 15.23 -30.53 8.08
N TRP A 654 14.45 -30.50 7.00
CA TRP A 654 13.05 -30.05 7.02
C TRP A 654 12.19 -30.89 7.97
N ALA A 655 12.31 -32.21 7.95
CA ALA A 655 11.53 -33.08 8.83
C ALA A 655 11.87 -32.81 10.31
N THR A 656 13.15 -32.58 10.61
CA THR A 656 13.60 -32.15 11.94
C THR A 656 12.96 -30.82 12.36
N TRP A 657 12.99 -29.82 11.48
CA TRP A 657 12.37 -28.51 11.75
C TRP A 657 10.86 -28.61 11.94
N ILE A 658 10.16 -29.40 11.11
CA ILE A 658 8.71 -29.61 11.22
C ILE A 658 8.33 -30.29 12.54
N ARG A 659 9.15 -31.23 13.04
CA ARG A 659 8.92 -31.83 14.37
C ARG A 659 9.05 -30.80 15.49
N ASP A 660 10.06 -29.92 15.44
CA ASP A 660 10.21 -28.82 16.42
C ASP A 660 9.02 -27.85 16.34
N TYR A 661 8.64 -27.44 15.13
CA TYR A 661 7.45 -26.61 14.91
C TYR A 661 6.17 -27.25 15.46
N SER A 662 5.96 -28.54 15.20
CA SER A 662 4.81 -29.30 15.71
C SER A 662 4.79 -29.39 17.24
N SER A 663 5.97 -29.48 17.87
CA SER A 663 6.14 -29.46 19.33
C SER A 663 5.75 -28.10 19.93
N ARG A 664 6.09 -27.00 19.25
CA ARG A 664 5.72 -25.64 19.66
C ARG A 664 4.21 -25.39 19.56
N ILE A 665 3.53 -25.99 18.58
CA ILE A 665 2.06 -25.96 18.48
C ILE A 665 1.43 -26.66 19.70
N ASP A 666 1.97 -27.82 20.11
CA ASP A 666 1.49 -28.54 21.30
C ASP A 666 1.74 -27.74 22.58
N SER A 667 2.92 -27.14 22.75
CA SER A 667 3.28 -26.43 23.99
C SER A 667 2.44 -25.19 24.24
N GLN A 668 1.88 -24.57 23.18
CA GLN A 668 0.94 -23.45 23.30
C GLN A 668 -0.53 -23.90 23.43
N GLY A 669 -0.83 -25.20 23.40
CA GLY A 669 -2.22 -25.70 23.50
C GLY A 669 -3.09 -25.35 22.28
N ILE A 670 -2.49 -24.93 21.18
CA ILE A 670 -3.15 -24.47 19.94
C ILE A 670 -3.28 -25.60 18.89
N GLY A 671 -3.18 -26.85 19.35
CA GLY A 671 -3.26 -28.08 18.58
C GLY A 671 -4.38 -29.01 19.04
N ASN A 672 -4.84 -29.93 18.19
CA ASN A 672 -5.89 -30.91 18.50
C ASN A 672 -5.42 -31.97 19.54
N GLY A 673 -5.27 -31.61 20.81
CA GLY A 673 -4.78 -32.57 21.81
C GLY A 673 -4.78 -32.11 23.26
N HIS A 674 -5.03 -30.82 23.53
CA HIS A 674 -5.06 -30.32 24.90
C HIS A 674 -6.43 -30.58 25.55
N PRO A 675 -6.50 -31.18 26.77
CA PRO A 675 -7.74 -31.48 27.49
C PRO A 675 -8.65 -30.27 27.74
N GLU A 676 -8.09 -29.05 27.71
CA GLU A 676 -8.80 -27.80 28.02
C GLU A 676 -8.81 -26.76 26.87
N GLY A 677 -8.63 -27.14 25.60
CA GLY A 677 -8.72 -26.14 24.52
C GLY A 677 -8.41 -26.57 23.07
N GLY A 678 -8.20 -27.86 22.81
CA GLY A 678 -7.51 -28.30 21.59
C GLY A 678 -8.16 -27.96 20.24
N GLU A 679 -9.50 -27.90 20.16
CA GLU A 679 -10.18 -27.62 18.88
C GLU A 679 -10.34 -26.13 18.59
N GLU A 680 -10.71 -25.33 19.59
CA GLU A 680 -10.86 -23.87 19.41
C GLU A 680 -9.49 -23.19 19.23
N GLY A 681 -8.46 -23.61 19.98
CA GLY A 681 -7.10 -23.10 19.78
C GLY A 681 -6.53 -23.41 18.38
N ARG A 682 -6.82 -24.60 17.84
CA ARG A 682 -6.47 -24.94 16.45
C ARG A 682 -7.21 -24.03 15.47
N LYS A 683 -8.51 -23.81 15.68
CA LYS A 683 -9.34 -23.00 14.80
C LYS A 683 -8.87 -21.54 14.79
N GLU A 684 -8.54 -20.98 15.94
CA GLU A 684 -7.96 -19.64 16.08
C GLU A 684 -6.60 -19.53 15.37
N ARG A 685 -5.69 -20.48 15.64
CA ARG A 685 -4.40 -20.57 14.93
C ARG A 685 -4.59 -20.57 13.41
N LEU A 686 -5.46 -21.44 12.91
CA LEU A 686 -5.72 -21.55 11.47
C LEU A 686 -6.38 -20.29 10.91
N ALA A 687 -7.25 -19.62 11.66
CA ALA A 687 -7.85 -18.36 11.24
C ALA A 687 -6.77 -17.28 11.04
N ILE A 688 -5.88 -17.10 12.03
CA ILE A 688 -4.77 -16.15 11.99
C ILE A 688 -3.80 -16.48 10.84
N MET A 689 -3.43 -17.76 10.66
CA MET A 689 -2.55 -18.16 9.57
C MET A 689 -3.21 -17.97 8.21
N ARG A 690 -4.52 -18.23 8.08
CA ARG A 690 -5.25 -18.03 6.82
C ARG A 690 -5.33 -16.57 6.41
N SER A 691 -5.47 -15.66 7.36
CA SER A 691 -5.48 -14.21 7.13
C SER A 691 -4.09 -13.59 6.95
N SER A 692 -3.02 -14.37 7.14
CA SER A 692 -1.63 -13.85 7.13
C SER A 692 -0.74 -14.52 6.08
N ASN A 693 -1.11 -15.72 5.60
CA ASN A 693 -0.42 -16.44 4.54
C ASN A 693 -1.29 -16.47 3.28
N PRO A 694 -1.02 -15.63 2.28
CA PRO A 694 -1.85 -15.59 1.07
C PRO A 694 -1.81 -16.91 0.30
N VAL A 695 -2.88 -17.20 -0.44
CA VAL A 695 -2.92 -18.27 -1.46
C VAL A 695 -2.35 -17.75 -2.78
N PHE A 696 -2.39 -16.44 -3.01
CA PHE A 696 -1.95 -15.84 -4.26
C PHE A 696 -1.23 -14.52 -4.03
N VAL A 697 -0.14 -14.35 -4.77
CA VAL A 697 0.62 -13.10 -4.93
C VAL A 697 0.82 -12.81 -6.41
N LEU A 698 1.04 -11.56 -6.79
CA LEU A 698 1.26 -11.16 -8.18
C LEU A 698 2.62 -11.67 -8.69
N ARG A 699 2.63 -12.87 -9.28
CA ARG A 699 3.82 -13.53 -9.85
C ARG A 699 4.35 -12.75 -11.06
N LYS A 700 5.69 -12.69 -11.21
CA LYS A 700 6.37 -11.94 -12.29
C LYS A 700 5.88 -12.37 -13.67
N LYS A 701 5.86 -13.67 -13.94
CA LYS A 701 5.50 -14.20 -15.27
C LYS A 701 4.04 -13.93 -15.64
N SER A 702 3.11 -14.07 -14.69
CA SER A 702 1.69 -13.78 -14.94
C SER A 702 1.47 -12.30 -15.21
N LEU A 703 2.18 -11.41 -14.50
CA LEU A 703 2.19 -9.98 -14.77
C LEU A 703 2.73 -9.69 -16.17
N GLU A 704 3.90 -10.21 -16.54
CA GLU A 704 4.50 -9.97 -17.86
C GLU A 704 3.61 -10.44 -19.01
N GLN A 705 2.98 -11.60 -18.86
CA GLN A 705 1.99 -12.11 -19.82
C GLN A 705 0.80 -11.15 -19.96
N ALA A 706 0.29 -10.62 -18.85
CA ALA A 706 -0.83 -9.68 -18.85
C ALA A 706 -0.46 -8.36 -19.54
N LEU A 707 0.71 -7.80 -19.22
CA LEU A 707 1.20 -6.56 -19.82
C LEU A 707 1.42 -6.73 -21.33
N LYS A 708 2.02 -7.85 -21.76
CA LYS A 708 2.25 -8.14 -23.18
C LYS A 708 0.95 -8.28 -23.97
N ALA A 709 -0.05 -8.98 -23.42
CA ALA A 709 -1.37 -9.11 -24.05
C ALA A 709 -2.08 -7.75 -24.15
N ALA A 710 -2.00 -6.93 -23.10
CA ALA A 710 -2.64 -5.61 -23.04
C ALA A 710 -2.10 -4.64 -24.10
N GLU A 711 -0.81 -4.71 -24.46
CA GLU A 711 -0.25 -3.89 -25.56
C GLU A 711 -0.97 -4.17 -26.89
N THR A 712 -1.39 -5.42 -27.13
CA THR A 712 -2.19 -5.81 -28.31
C THR A 712 -3.70 -5.59 -28.15
N GLY A 713 -4.15 -5.06 -27.01
CA GLY A 713 -5.55 -4.77 -26.72
C GLY A 713 -6.31 -5.87 -25.97
N ASP A 714 -5.69 -7.02 -25.71
CA ASP A 714 -6.30 -8.08 -24.90
C ASP A 714 -6.10 -7.81 -23.41
N LEU A 715 -7.17 -7.40 -22.74
CA LEU A 715 -7.20 -7.09 -21.31
C LEU A 715 -7.71 -8.25 -20.44
N THR A 716 -7.97 -9.41 -21.03
CA THR A 716 -8.58 -10.56 -20.33
C THR A 716 -7.76 -10.96 -19.12
N LEU A 717 -6.44 -11.12 -19.29
CA LEU A 717 -5.54 -11.54 -18.22
C LEU A 717 -5.38 -10.46 -17.15
N VAL A 718 -5.37 -9.17 -17.54
CA VAL A 718 -5.32 -8.04 -16.59
C VAL A 718 -6.54 -8.08 -15.66
N HIS A 719 -7.74 -8.25 -16.22
CA HIS A 719 -8.98 -8.34 -15.44
C HIS A 719 -9.10 -9.61 -14.60
N GLN A 720 -8.51 -10.73 -15.03
CA GLN A 720 -8.43 -11.95 -14.23
C GLN A 720 -7.49 -11.75 -13.03
N LEU A 721 -6.34 -11.09 -13.23
CA LEU A 721 -5.41 -10.77 -12.16
C LEU A 721 -6.02 -9.79 -11.15
N GLU A 722 -6.60 -8.68 -11.61
CA GLU A 722 -7.33 -7.72 -10.75
C GLU A 722 -8.34 -8.44 -9.84
N GLU A 723 -9.17 -9.30 -10.42
CA GLU A 723 -10.16 -10.06 -9.66
C GLU A 723 -9.52 -11.03 -8.65
N ARG A 724 -8.45 -11.73 -9.04
CA ARG A 724 -7.73 -12.65 -8.14
C ARG A 724 -7.06 -11.92 -6.98
N LEU A 725 -6.50 -10.74 -7.24
CA LEU A 725 -5.82 -9.90 -6.24
C LEU A 725 -6.78 -9.37 -5.17
N SER A 726 -8.05 -9.15 -5.50
CA SER A 726 -9.07 -8.80 -4.49
C SER A 726 -9.34 -9.91 -3.45
N ARG A 727 -8.80 -11.14 -3.66
CA ARG A 727 -9.07 -12.33 -2.84
C ARG A 727 -7.79 -13.10 -2.50
N THR A 728 -6.66 -12.42 -2.29
CA THR A 728 -5.33 -13.03 -2.05
C THR A 728 -5.29 -14.15 -1.00
N TYR A 729 -6.10 -14.09 0.06
CA TYR A 729 -6.14 -15.07 1.16
C TYR A 729 -7.16 -16.21 1.00
N THR A 730 -8.10 -16.08 0.06
CA THR A 730 -9.21 -17.03 -0.16
C THR A 730 -9.11 -17.72 -1.53
N GLY A 731 -9.88 -18.79 -1.71
CA GLY A 731 -9.85 -19.67 -2.90
C GLY A 731 -9.16 -21.01 -2.64
N ASP A 732 -9.32 -21.95 -3.59
CA ASP A 732 -8.65 -23.25 -3.54
C ASP A 732 -7.15 -23.09 -3.90
N ARG A 733 -6.28 -23.79 -3.17
CA ARG A 733 -4.85 -23.89 -3.51
C ARG A 733 -4.62 -24.64 -4.82
N ASN A 734 -5.58 -25.48 -5.20
CA ASN A 734 -5.53 -26.32 -6.40
C ASN A 734 -6.33 -25.77 -7.57
N GLU A 735 -6.86 -24.55 -7.49
CA GLU A 735 -7.45 -23.87 -8.65
C GLU A 735 -6.39 -23.79 -9.78
N GLU A 736 -6.58 -24.61 -10.82
CA GLU A 736 -5.73 -24.62 -12.01
C GLU A 736 -5.93 -23.32 -12.81
N GLY A 737 -4.82 -22.67 -13.18
CA GLY A 737 -4.83 -21.44 -13.98
C GLY A 737 -3.56 -20.60 -13.86
N VAL A 738 -3.67 -19.31 -14.19
CA VAL A 738 -2.64 -18.24 -14.17
C VAL A 738 -1.87 -18.15 -12.83
N THR A 739 -2.35 -18.83 -11.80
CA THR A 739 -1.98 -18.78 -10.38
C THR A 739 -0.91 -19.77 -9.94
N ARG A 740 -0.66 -20.86 -10.69
CA ARG A 740 0.30 -21.90 -10.30
C ARG A 740 1.31 -22.14 -11.42
N GLN A 741 2.26 -21.22 -11.56
CA GLN A 741 3.44 -21.48 -12.39
C GLN A 741 4.58 -21.92 -11.48
N PRO A 742 5.32 -22.99 -11.82
CA PRO A 742 6.50 -23.37 -11.06
C PRO A 742 7.48 -22.18 -11.03
N PRO A 743 8.24 -21.98 -9.95
CA PRO A 743 9.23 -20.91 -9.88
C PRO A 743 10.09 -20.99 -11.14
N GLU A 744 10.34 -19.85 -11.78
CA GLU A 744 11.25 -19.81 -12.93
C GLU A 744 12.55 -20.50 -12.50
N ALA A 745 12.93 -21.59 -13.20
CA ALA A 745 14.16 -22.29 -12.92
C ALA A 745 15.25 -21.22 -12.92
N ALA A 746 15.89 -21.03 -11.76
CA ALA A 746 16.87 -19.98 -11.59
C ALA A 746 17.80 -20.05 -12.80
N ARG A 747 17.88 -18.97 -13.58
CA ARG A 747 19.00 -18.81 -14.49
C ARG A 747 20.21 -18.90 -13.57
N VAL A 748 20.87 -20.06 -13.59
CA VAL A 748 22.19 -20.22 -13.01
C VAL A 748 23.04 -19.27 -13.84
N SER A 749 23.19 -18.03 -13.37
CA SER A 749 24.30 -17.20 -13.81
C SER A 749 25.53 -17.92 -13.30
N ALA A 750 26.20 -18.59 -14.23
CA ALA A 750 27.54 -19.15 -14.03
C ALA A 750 28.52 -18.08 -13.55
#